data_AF-A0A8H7QM02-F1
#
_entry.id   AF-A0A8H7QM02-F1
#
_cell.length_a   1.000
_cell.length_b   1.000
_cell.length_c   1.000
_cell.angle_alpha   90.00
_cell.angle_beta   90.00
_cell.angle_gamma   90.00
#
_symmetry.space_group_name_H-M   'P 1'
#
loop_
_entity.id
_entity.type
_entity.pdbx_description
1 polymer ?
#
loop_
_entity_poly.entity_id
_entity_poly.type
_entity_poly.pdbx_seq_one_letter_code
_entity_poly.pdbx_strand_id
1 'polypeptide(L)'
;MDNGFVMRKYQFFADAHRTIFQKLFSEVENENNLDTLRDIMQNNMIVSDQVMCDRLNVIRFTEDMNTSKNRGYFSFYIRSWKVARSTLEAIINEFSLEGVYESVMLNWISQVGPFDQDYYYLRYIGQCKYPSNPLKRSREDIHSRYNGFLGKLLKKIENLANVPKPEFNLYLLKREVILWSNDGNLVSFEYADTQEQLFIAVFGLENLLNSQPGGYNAGYLPEREQFDIFLNTAKTNFFQNYNRCFDTNNPSVTMADIQNWIDDIVCKRNSFKGFENNNSRSRTFTPAYIETIRRLATPAGSIFGFNLLCLIGDDIPSTSFYNAAPIFDPNSSRSGYLLCDMISRLQAWEMGNYNDYKVEDATRYIGKIPFINLIPWLENNKATISEGISQASSYLRLTNPIIAVTFSRQVVSASFTNFVHQDGLSSRTNLVDIVGIPRLCSYASSDYVYDGSDVDGPPPGFEIIVIPHFDPGVDKHTTRSVNGTRRVIDIVWRITLSILEIAHDLIVANPNTLRSNIVRQVYEYCNKDSSNNLPVLRFLYDQLNRVVVTYKSEEKKAREEYPQAEILPEALIAYRTKSALTRTENAEKALGQANSIERRNQVLMLWKKNLRSLHVGYSRSDKNEWIEWALSRDIGTNLYLASLSVVSQRPTSQGFSPNIISKFNKYKPSHVSIEEVLQDPELQLVCFRSWSRYCIGKRQPNSVNYSSELQRARGKRSAETALERKGMECKKTIHGSKVTINSRGFITFWIDDEGASKRLKLKYPYEKNMVQERNIRVTTEGLDLEADNQATINLSLNQIKSSENGQILYRMWQLEASSLYPNIPTPTIETDIIMQGRPVPKYKENIYTDINEGDALYILRDYLNNLPGRVSIVSMAYKENQCDKYIEKIGLSRDNVEFFLPSFSNYLESRFRQHPFYDYFAEMLTNMEKPVSRVRKDILETLNKLKQLSDSSTMSEVRKLIFRPPNENPVTVFGLFIR
;
A
#
# COMPACT_ATOMS: atom_id res chain seq x y z
N MET A 1 -27.01 37.26 9.17
CA MET A 1 -27.06 36.03 10.01
C MET A 1 -25.90 35.05 9.69
N ASP A 2 -24.88 35.42 8.90
CA ASP A 2 -23.83 34.49 8.43
C ASP A 2 -22.53 34.41 9.26
N ASN A 3 -22.33 35.25 10.28
CA ASN A 3 -21.10 35.21 11.09
C ASN A 3 -21.00 33.98 12.01
N GLY A 4 -22.11 33.26 12.23
CA GLY A 4 -22.16 32.08 13.10
C GLY A 4 -21.71 30.77 12.44
N PHE A 5 -21.62 30.69 11.11
CA PHE A 5 -21.29 29.46 10.39
C PHE A 5 -19.78 29.24 10.28
N VAL A 6 -19.01 30.32 10.06
CA VAL A 6 -17.55 30.30 10.08
C VAL A 6 -17.06 30.03 11.50
N MET A 7 -17.56 30.76 12.51
CA MET A 7 -17.11 30.59 13.90
C MET A 7 -17.38 29.20 14.47
N ARG A 8 -18.51 28.55 14.12
CA ARG A 8 -18.81 27.18 14.60
C ARG A 8 -17.91 26.10 13.98
N LYS A 9 -17.41 26.28 12.75
CA LYS A 9 -16.46 25.35 12.11
C LYS A 9 -15.06 25.40 12.78
N TYR A 10 -14.74 26.51 13.47
CA TYR A 10 -13.42 26.76 14.07
C TYR A 10 -13.40 26.84 15.61
N GLN A 11 -14.55 26.81 16.28
CA GLN A 11 -14.63 26.85 17.75
C GLN A 11 -13.93 25.65 18.41
N PHE A 12 -13.78 24.53 17.67
CA PHE A 12 -13.03 23.36 18.10
C PHE A 12 -11.50 23.55 18.08
N PHE A 13 -10.98 24.50 17.29
CA PHE A 13 -9.56 24.84 17.21
C PHE A 13 -9.17 25.98 18.16
N ALA A 14 -10.13 26.62 18.83
CA ALA A 14 -9.97 27.99 19.31
C ALA A 14 -8.95 28.17 20.44
N ASP A 15 -8.83 27.30 21.45
CA ASP A 15 -8.15 27.77 22.67
C ASP A 15 -6.61 27.70 22.62
N ALA A 16 -6.01 26.67 22.00
CA ALA A 16 -4.56 26.62 21.77
C ALA A 16 -4.12 27.33 20.47
N HIS A 17 -5.00 27.37 19.46
CA HIS A 17 -4.69 27.99 18.18
C HIS A 17 -5.05 29.45 18.12
N ARG A 18 -5.85 30.01 19.04
CA ARG A 18 -6.11 31.46 19.04
C ARG A 18 -4.82 32.26 19.19
N THR A 19 -3.83 31.81 19.96
CA THR A 19 -2.52 32.47 20.03
C THR A 19 -1.69 32.27 18.74
N ILE A 20 -1.82 31.13 18.07
CA ILE A 20 -1.13 30.85 16.79
C ILE A 20 -1.78 31.61 15.64
N PHE A 21 -3.11 31.66 15.61
CA PHE A 21 -3.93 32.45 14.70
C PHE A 21 -3.66 33.94 14.98
N GLN A 22 -3.77 34.40 16.22
CA GLN A 22 -3.38 35.75 16.60
C GLN A 22 -1.92 36.06 16.31
N LYS A 23 -0.96 35.12 16.35
CA LYS A 23 0.44 35.36 15.93
C LYS A 23 0.67 35.23 14.41
N LEU A 24 -0.13 34.43 13.70
CA LEU A 24 -0.17 34.39 12.24
C LEU A 24 -0.77 35.68 11.67
N PHE A 25 -1.70 36.27 12.42
CA PHE A 25 -2.53 37.38 12.00
C PHE A 25 -2.37 38.63 12.90
N SER A 26 -1.37 38.69 13.80
CA SER A 26 -1.07 39.90 14.60
C SER A 26 -0.44 41.00 13.74
N GLU A 27 0.08 40.64 12.57
CA GLU A 27 0.53 41.61 11.54
C GLU A 27 -0.63 42.00 10.60
N VAL A 28 -1.81 41.39 10.78
CA VAL A 28 -3.05 41.69 10.07
C VAL A 28 -3.89 42.62 10.97
N GLU A 29 -3.35 43.80 11.28
CA GLU A 29 -4.04 44.83 12.10
C GLU A 29 -5.08 45.64 11.30
N ASN A 30 -5.27 45.36 10.01
CA ASN A 30 -6.12 46.15 9.11
C ASN A 30 -7.34 45.33 8.65
N GLU A 31 -8.57 45.85 8.81
CA GLU A 31 -9.82 45.17 8.41
C GLU A 31 -9.80 44.70 6.94
N ASN A 32 -9.13 45.46 6.06
CA ASN A 32 -8.91 45.10 4.66
C ASN A 32 -8.24 43.72 4.48
N ASN A 33 -7.42 43.27 5.42
CA ASN A 33 -6.71 41.99 5.33
C ASN A 33 -7.61 40.78 5.71
N LEU A 34 -8.68 40.98 6.49
CA LEU A 34 -9.63 39.90 6.83
C LEU A 34 -10.55 39.56 5.66
N ASP A 35 -11.08 40.56 4.97
CA ASP A 35 -11.86 40.34 3.74
C ASP A 35 -10.99 39.75 2.63
N THR A 36 -9.72 40.16 2.59
CA THR A 36 -8.69 39.62 1.70
C THR A 36 -8.39 38.14 1.97
N LEU A 37 -8.30 37.74 3.24
CA LEU A 37 -8.15 36.33 3.63
C LEU A 37 -9.40 35.55 3.26
N ARG A 38 -10.59 36.05 3.62
CA ARG A 38 -11.88 35.46 3.27
C ARG A 38 -11.99 35.20 1.76
N ASP A 39 -11.52 36.13 0.93
CA ASP A 39 -11.49 35.98 -0.53
C ASP A 39 -10.55 34.84 -0.97
N ILE A 40 -9.38 34.66 -0.35
CA ILE A 40 -8.53 33.48 -0.58
C ILE A 40 -9.21 32.19 -0.12
N MET A 41 -9.90 32.21 1.03
CA MET A 41 -10.60 31.04 1.56
C MET A 41 -11.78 30.61 0.68
N GLN A 42 -12.49 31.57 0.08
CA GLN A 42 -13.72 31.33 -0.67
C GLN A 42 -13.44 31.16 -2.17
N ASN A 43 -12.58 32.00 -2.73
CA ASN A 43 -12.32 32.12 -4.17
C ASN A 43 -10.91 31.66 -4.54
N ASN A 44 -10.36 30.69 -3.80
CA ASN A 44 -9.00 30.18 -3.96
C ASN A 44 -8.62 29.91 -5.44
N MET A 45 -9.53 29.35 -6.23
CA MET A 45 -9.23 29.00 -7.63
C MET A 45 -9.15 30.20 -8.56
N ILE A 46 -9.76 31.32 -8.19
CA ILE A 46 -9.84 32.53 -9.00
C ILE A 46 -8.72 33.49 -8.61
N VAL A 47 -8.33 33.49 -7.33
CA VAL A 47 -7.18 34.28 -6.85
C VAL A 47 -5.92 33.83 -7.59
N SER A 48 -5.24 34.77 -8.26
CA SER A 48 -4.00 34.48 -8.96
C SER A 48 -2.84 34.21 -8.02
N ASP A 49 -1.79 33.54 -8.50
CA ASP A 49 -0.58 33.31 -7.72
C ASP A 49 0.07 34.61 -7.23
N GLN A 50 0.06 35.66 -8.05
CA GLN A 50 0.60 36.97 -7.66
C GLN A 50 -0.18 37.55 -6.48
N VAL A 51 -1.51 37.55 -6.58
CA VAL A 51 -2.40 38.05 -5.54
C VAL A 51 -2.25 37.21 -4.26
N MET A 52 -2.13 35.90 -4.35
CA MET A 52 -1.83 35.02 -3.21
C MET A 52 -0.48 35.39 -2.57
N CYS A 53 0.58 35.57 -3.37
CA CYS A 53 1.91 35.97 -2.88
C CYS A 53 1.87 37.28 -2.12
N ASP A 54 1.23 38.30 -2.69
CA ASP A 54 1.15 39.63 -2.09
C ASP A 54 0.37 39.61 -0.78
N ARG A 55 -0.72 38.84 -0.73
CA ARG A 55 -1.63 38.78 0.44
C ARG A 55 -1.13 37.89 1.57
N LEU A 56 -0.46 36.78 1.26
CA LEU A 56 0.04 35.84 2.26
C LEU A 56 1.54 36.01 2.57
N ASN A 57 2.20 36.98 1.91
CA ASN A 57 3.64 37.20 2.00
C ASN A 57 4.44 35.91 1.74
N VAL A 58 3.98 35.08 0.80
CA VAL A 58 4.69 33.86 0.38
C VAL A 58 5.69 34.18 -0.71
N ILE A 59 6.84 33.49 -0.68
CA ILE A 59 7.91 33.70 -1.65
C ILE A 59 7.94 32.57 -2.66
N ARG A 60 8.18 32.88 -3.92
CA ARG A 60 8.36 31.84 -4.94
C ARG A 60 9.65 31.08 -4.65
N PHE A 61 9.56 29.76 -4.52
CA PHE A 61 10.70 28.88 -4.34
C PHE A 61 11.50 28.76 -5.65
N THR A 62 12.81 28.93 -5.58
CA THR A 62 13.75 28.63 -6.68
C THR A 62 14.75 27.57 -6.23
N GLU A 63 15.35 26.83 -7.18
CA GLU A 63 16.36 25.81 -6.86
C GLU A 63 17.56 26.39 -6.07
N ASP A 64 17.86 27.67 -6.28
CA ASP A 64 18.95 28.39 -5.63
C ASP A 64 18.64 28.80 -4.19
N MET A 65 17.37 28.73 -3.77
CA MET A 65 17.00 28.96 -2.37
C MET A 65 17.48 27.77 -1.53
N ASN A 66 18.65 27.91 -0.92
CA ASN A 66 19.07 27.07 0.21
C ASN A 66 18.07 27.29 1.35
N THR A 67 17.05 26.43 1.44
CA THR A 67 16.33 26.21 2.71
C THR A 67 17.40 25.97 3.77
N SER A 68 17.28 26.64 4.91
CA SER A 68 18.29 26.63 5.97
C SER A 68 18.92 25.24 6.17
N LYS A 69 20.26 25.14 6.13
CA LYS A 69 21.02 23.86 6.21
C LYS A 69 20.92 23.17 7.57
N ASN A 70 20.05 23.66 8.45
CA ASN A 70 19.96 23.22 9.82
C ASN A 70 19.10 21.96 9.89
N ARG A 71 19.66 20.89 10.46
CA ARG A 71 18.93 19.63 10.67
C ARG A 71 17.68 19.89 11.52
N GLY A 72 16.57 19.27 11.12
CA GLY A 72 15.30 19.39 11.84
C GLY A 72 14.51 20.65 11.51
N TYR A 73 14.59 21.22 10.32
CA TYR A 73 13.69 22.30 9.90
C TYR A 73 12.54 21.74 9.06
N PHE A 74 11.33 22.26 9.29
CA PHE A 74 10.17 22.02 8.42
C PHE A 74 9.93 23.24 7.54
N SER A 75 9.78 22.97 6.24
CA SER A 75 9.34 23.97 5.27
C SER A 75 7.91 23.65 4.85
N PHE A 76 7.04 24.65 4.94
CA PHE A 76 5.67 24.60 4.42
C PHE A 76 5.64 25.26 3.04
N TYR A 77 4.97 24.62 2.10
CA TYR A 77 4.95 25.08 0.73
C TYR A 77 3.58 24.91 0.07
N ILE A 78 3.33 25.73 -0.93
CA ILE A 78 2.16 25.69 -1.80
C ILE A 78 2.64 25.34 -3.20
N ARG A 79 2.04 24.31 -3.81
CA ARG A 79 2.13 24.04 -5.25
C ARG A 79 0.90 24.65 -5.90
N SER A 80 1.10 25.41 -6.96
CA SER A 80 0.01 26.02 -7.73
C SER A 80 0.11 25.66 -9.20
N TRP A 81 -0.97 25.11 -9.75
CA TRP A 81 -1.11 24.80 -11.18
C TRP A 81 -2.05 25.82 -11.80
N LYS A 82 -1.55 26.59 -12.77
CA LYS A 82 -2.37 27.47 -13.60
C LYS A 82 -2.99 26.64 -14.73
N VAL A 83 -4.30 26.48 -14.72
CA VAL A 83 -5.04 25.63 -15.67
C VAL A 83 -6.02 26.48 -16.46
N ALA A 84 -6.01 26.37 -17.79
CA ALA A 84 -6.98 27.06 -18.63
C ALA A 84 -8.41 26.57 -18.35
N ARG A 85 -9.40 27.46 -18.43
CA ARG A 85 -10.81 27.13 -18.22
C ARG A 85 -11.26 25.91 -19.02
N SER A 86 -10.99 25.89 -20.31
CA SER A 86 -11.34 24.79 -21.21
C SER A 86 -10.74 23.45 -20.78
N THR A 87 -9.49 23.44 -20.31
CA THR A 87 -8.84 22.24 -19.79
C THR A 87 -9.48 21.79 -18.48
N LEU A 88 -9.79 22.72 -17.57
CA LEU A 88 -10.43 22.39 -16.31
C LEU A 88 -11.86 21.85 -16.51
N GLU A 89 -12.65 22.46 -17.40
CA GLU A 89 -13.97 21.96 -17.80
C GLU A 89 -13.88 20.56 -18.42
N ALA A 90 -12.90 20.32 -19.29
CA ALA A 90 -12.64 18.99 -19.84
C ALA A 90 -12.28 17.96 -18.75
N ILE A 91 -11.45 18.33 -17.77
CA ILE A 91 -11.11 17.47 -16.62
C ILE A 91 -12.35 17.16 -15.78
N ILE A 92 -13.16 18.17 -15.46
CA ILE A 92 -14.41 18.01 -14.69
C ILE A 92 -15.35 17.05 -15.44
N ASN A 93 -15.48 17.22 -16.76
CA ASN A 93 -16.29 16.35 -17.60
C ASN A 93 -15.76 14.92 -17.60
N GLU A 94 -14.45 14.71 -17.79
CA GLU A 94 -13.86 13.37 -17.76
C GLU A 94 -14.00 12.69 -16.39
N PHE A 95 -13.78 13.42 -15.29
CA PHE A 95 -13.98 12.86 -13.96
C PHE A 95 -15.44 12.51 -13.67
N SER A 96 -16.37 13.35 -14.11
CA SER A 96 -17.82 13.06 -14.02
C SER A 96 -18.17 11.79 -14.81
N LEU A 97 -17.64 11.63 -16.02
CA LEU A 97 -17.79 10.42 -16.83
C LEU A 97 -17.14 9.19 -16.19
N GLU A 98 -16.01 9.33 -15.51
CA GLU A 98 -15.38 8.23 -14.75
C GLU A 98 -16.08 7.93 -13.41
N GLY A 99 -17.05 8.76 -13.03
CA GLY A 99 -17.69 8.73 -11.72
C GLY A 99 -16.73 8.99 -10.57
N VAL A 100 -15.63 9.71 -10.84
CA VAL A 100 -14.75 10.26 -9.82
C VAL A 100 -15.45 11.49 -9.28
N TYR A 101 -15.96 11.41 -8.06
CA TYR A 101 -16.61 12.52 -7.39
C TYR A 101 -15.86 12.79 -6.09
N GLU A 102 -15.09 13.87 -6.04
CA GLU A 102 -14.46 14.33 -4.80
C GLU A 102 -15.11 15.64 -4.35
N SER A 103 -15.03 15.99 -3.07
CA SER A 103 -15.57 17.27 -2.56
C SER A 103 -14.99 18.47 -3.31
N VAL A 104 -13.69 18.39 -3.62
CA VAL A 104 -12.98 19.41 -4.38
C VAL A 104 -13.57 19.67 -5.77
N MET A 105 -14.14 18.65 -6.42
CA MET A 105 -14.77 18.84 -7.73
C MET A 105 -16.08 19.62 -7.66
N LEU A 106 -16.87 19.49 -6.58
CA LEU A 106 -18.07 20.31 -6.41
C LEU A 106 -17.72 21.78 -6.36
N ASN A 107 -16.67 22.09 -5.60
CA ASN A 107 -16.20 23.45 -5.51
C ASN A 107 -15.71 23.95 -6.89
N TRP A 108 -14.99 23.12 -7.65
CA TRP A 108 -14.60 23.47 -9.03
C TRP A 108 -15.81 23.78 -9.91
N ILE A 109 -16.83 22.92 -9.91
CA ILE A 109 -18.05 23.13 -10.69
C ILE A 109 -18.74 24.44 -10.26
N SER A 110 -18.82 24.69 -8.95
CA SER A 110 -19.44 25.90 -8.40
C SER A 110 -18.69 27.19 -8.71
N GLN A 111 -17.38 27.14 -8.97
CA GLN A 111 -16.55 28.31 -9.29
C GLN A 111 -16.34 28.51 -10.80
N VAL A 112 -16.27 27.43 -11.59
CA VAL A 112 -16.03 27.54 -13.03
C VAL A 112 -17.25 28.07 -13.80
N GLY A 113 -18.46 27.81 -13.31
CA GLY A 113 -19.69 28.31 -13.92
C GLY A 113 -19.88 29.84 -13.78
N PRO A 114 -19.95 30.38 -12.56
CA PRO A 114 -20.33 31.79 -12.32
C PRO A 114 -19.25 32.82 -12.66
N PHE A 115 -17.98 32.44 -12.65
CA PHE A 115 -16.87 33.37 -12.83
C PHE A 115 -16.25 33.20 -14.21
N ASP A 116 -16.22 34.27 -15.00
CA ASP A 116 -15.59 34.28 -16.31
C ASP A 116 -14.09 34.57 -16.19
N GLN A 117 -13.28 33.51 -16.14
CA GLN A 117 -11.82 33.59 -16.04
C GLN A 117 -11.18 32.71 -17.10
N ASP A 118 -10.11 33.21 -17.74
CA ASP A 118 -9.34 32.42 -18.71
C ASP A 118 -8.59 31.26 -18.02
N TYR A 119 -8.20 31.47 -16.77
CA TYR A 119 -7.38 30.55 -15.98
C TYR A 119 -7.88 30.40 -14.55
N TYR A 120 -7.74 29.19 -14.04
CA TYR A 120 -7.97 28.83 -12.65
C TYR A 120 -6.68 28.29 -12.03
N TYR A 121 -6.57 28.44 -10.71
CA TYR A 121 -5.40 28.06 -9.92
C TYR A 121 -5.76 26.88 -9.01
N LEU A 122 -5.28 25.70 -9.35
CA LEU A 122 -5.44 24.52 -8.50
C LEU A 122 -4.26 24.46 -7.53
N ARG A 123 -4.52 24.36 -6.22
CA ARG A 123 -3.46 24.45 -5.21
C ARG A 123 -3.35 23.21 -4.34
N TYR A 124 -2.14 22.89 -3.92
CA TYR A 124 -1.81 21.85 -2.95
C TYR A 124 -0.90 22.43 -1.89
N ILE A 125 -1.18 22.17 -0.62
CA ILE A 125 -0.35 22.58 0.51
C ILE A 125 0.38 21.35 1.04
N GLY A 126 1.68 21.48 1.29
CA GLY A 126 2.47 20.41 1.86
C GLY A 126 3.55 20.90 2.80
N GLN A 127 4.12 19.95 3.53
CA GLN A 127 5.34 20.15 4.30
C GLN A 127 6.47 19.21 3.87
N CYS A 128 7.71 19.58 4.19
CA CYS A 128 8.87 18.69 4.10
C CYS A 128 9.87 18.98 5.22
N LYS A 129 10.57 17.94 5.67
CA LYS A 129 11.63 18.02 6.67
C LYS A 129 13.01 17.97 6.00
N TYR A 130 13.90 18.88 6.36
CA TYR A 130 15.30 18.85 5.91
C TYR A 130 15.94 17.47 6.24
N PRO A 131 16.72 16.85 5.32
CA PRO A 131 17.32 17.41 4.11
C PRO A 131 16.42 17.36 2.86
N SER A 132 15.16 16.92 2.98
CA SER A 132 14.22 17.06 1.88
C SER A 132 13.79 18.53 1.77
N ASN A 133 13.84 19.07 0.55
CA ASN A 133 13.27 20.37 0.23
C ASN A 133 11.94 20.21 -0.53
N PRO A 134 11.14 21.30 -0.64
CA PRO A 134 9.83 21.24 -1.29
C PRO A 134 9.88 20.73 -2.73
N LEU A 135 10.91 21.10 -3.49
CA LEU A 135 11.05 20.69 -4.88
C LEU A 135 11.33 19.19 -5.01
N LYS A 136 12.25 18.66 -4.20
CA LYS A 136 12.54 17.22 -4.13
C LYS A 136 11.29 16.45 -3.75
N ARG A 137 10.55 16.90 -2.73
CA ARG A 137 9.28 16.28 -2.33
C ARG A 137 8.23 16.34 -3.44
N SER A 138 8.16 17.45 -4.17
CA SER A 138 7.25 17.61 -5.31
C SER A 138 7.58 16.65 -6.45
N ARG A 139 8.87 16.51 -6.77
CA ARG A 139 9.35 15.52 -7.75
C ARG A 139 9.02 14.11 -7.28
N GLU A 140 9.30 13.76 -6.02
CA GLU A 140 8.99 12.45 -5.46
C GLU A 140 7.49 12.15 -5.57
N ASP A 141 6.62 13.07 -5.18
CA ASP A 141 5.17 12.86 -5.26
C ASP A 141 4.70 12.64 -6.71
N ILE A 142 5.21 13.42 -7.67
CA ILE A 142 4.86 13.28 -9.10
C ILE A 142 5.31 11.94 -9.66
N HIS A 143 6.48 11.44 -9.28
CA HIS A 143 7.03 10.18 -9.82
C HIS A 143 6.53 8.93 -9.07
N SER A 144 6.14 9.06 -7.79
CA SER A 144 5.77 7.92 -6.94
C SER A 144 4.27 7.76 -6.73
N ARG A 145 3.47 8.84 -6.80
CA ARG A 145 2.03 8.79 -6.53
C ARG A 145 1.21 8.70 -7.82
N TYR A 146 1.20 7.51 -8.42
CA TYR A 146 0.23 7.19 -9.48
C TYR A 146 -1.20 6.97 -8.95
N ASN A 147 -1.37 6.94 -7.63
CA ASN A 147 -2.63 6.70 -6.94
C ASN A 147 -3.05 7.93 -6.11
N GLY A 148 -4.35 8.14 -5.94
CA GLY A 148 -4.92 9.30 -5.24
C GLY A 148 -5.41 10.41 -6.19
N PHE A 149 -6.13 11.40 -5.65
CA PHE A 149 -6.78 12.43 -6.46
C PHE A 149 -5.77 13.31 -7.23
N LEU A 150 -4.71 13.78 -6.58
CA LEU A 150 -3.63 14.56 -7.22
C LEU A 150 -3.00 13.79 -8.39
N GLY A 151 -2.63 12.52 -8.21
CA GLY A 151 -2.04 11.70 -9.27
C GLY A 151 -2.98 11.50 -10.45
N LYS A 152 -4.28 11.28 -10.19
CA LYS A 152 -5.31 11.22 -11.24
C LYS A 152 -5.41 12.54 -12.00
N LEU A 153 -5.48 13.67 -11.30
CA LEU A 153 -5.56 15.00 -11.89
C LEU A 153 -4.35 15.29 -12.79
N LEU A 154 -3.13 15.09 -12.28
CA LEU A 154 -1.91 15.38 -13.04
C LEU A 154 -1.87 14.58 -14.35
N LYS A 155 -2.31 13.32 -14.30
CA LYS A 155 -2.44 12.47 -15.48
C LYS A 155 -3.51 12.97 -16.46
N LYS A 156 -4.61 13.52 -15.96
CA LYS A 156 -5.65 14.13 -16.82
C LYS A 156 -5.13 15.39 -17.49
N ILE A 157 -4.44 16.26 -16.76
CA ILE A 157 -3.79 17.44 -17.32
C ILE A 157 -2.78 17.03 -18.40
N GLU A 158 -1.93 16.03 -18.12
CA GLU A 158 -0.95 15.51 -19.10
C GLU A 158 -1.63 15.03 -20.40
N ASN A 159 -2.71 14.26 -20.28
CA ASN A 159 -3.43 13.73 -21.44
C ASN A 159 -4.19 14.80 -22.23
N LEU A 160 -4.89 15.72 -21.55
CA LEU A 160 -5.79 16.69 -22.17
C LEU A 160 -5.04 17.90 -22.72
N ALA A 161 -4.03 18.39 -21.99
CA ALA A 161 -3.23 19.53 -22.43
C ALA A 161 -2.10 19.13 -23.39
N ASN A 162 -1.88 17.82 -23.59
CA ASN A 162 -0.74 17.27 -24.33
C ASN A 162 0.61 17.81 -23.81
N VAL A 163 0.68 18.09 -22.50
CA VAL A 163 1.88 18.59 -21.82
C VAL A 163 2.50 17.42 -21.05
N PRO A 164 3.73 16.97 -21.40
CA PRO A 164 4.32 15.75 -20.81
C PRO A 164 4.42 15.76 -19.28
N LYS A 165 4.48 16.95 -18.66
CA LYS A 165 4.44 17.13 -17.20
C LYS A 165 3.74 18.46 -16.89
N PRO A 166 2.64 18.48 -16.13
CA PRO A 166 2.01 19.72 -15.69
C PRO A 166 3.02 20.55 -14.89
N GLU A 167 3.38 21.72 -15.41
CA GLU A 167 4.23 22.66 -14.67
C GLU A 167 3.44 23.22 -13.48
N PHE A 168 4.13 23.41 -12.37
CA PHE A 168 3.59 24.04 -11.18
C PHE A 168 4.56 25.09 -10.67
N ASN A 169 4.00 26.17 -10.12
CA ASN A 169 4.75 27.09 -9.31
C ASN A 169 4.83 26.57 -7.89
N LEU A 170 5.99 26.76 -7.26
CA LEU A 170 6.23 26.39 -5.88
C LEU A 170 6.44 27.65 -5.06
N TYR A 171 5.74 27.77 -3.93
CA TYR A 171 5.82 28.91 -3.04
C TYR A 171 6.15 28.43 -1.62
N LEU A 172 7.06 29.12 -0.94
CA LEU A 172 7.35 28.91 0.48
C LEU A 172 6.53 29.88 1.33
N LEU A 173 5.94 29.34 2.39
CA LEU A 173 5.45 30.16 3.50
C LEU A 173 6.68 30.65 4.27
N LYS A 174 6.87 31.98 4.36
CA LYS A 174 8.06 32.66 4.93
C LYS A 174 8.39 32.30 6.39
N ARG A 175 7.53 31.53 7.05
CA ARG A 175 7.71 31.07 8.42
C ARG A 175 8.33 29.68 8.40
N GLU A 176 9.66 29.63 8.33
CA GLU A 176 10.38 28.42 8.76
C GLU A 176 10.09 28.22 10.26
N VAL A 177 9.48 27.11 10.63
CA VAL A 177 9.34 26.76 12.04
C VAL A 177 10.70 26.24 12.51
N ILE A 178 11.40 27.06 13.29
CA ILE A 178 12.61 26.67 13.99
C ILE A 178 12.19 25.65 15.06
N LEU A 179 12.64 24.39 14.94
CA LEU A 179 12.32 23.34 15.90
C LEU A 179 13.13 23.42 17.20
N TRP A 180 13.76 24.54 17.51
CA TRP A 180 14.45 24.70 18.78
C TRP A 180 13.65 25.68 19.62
N SER A 181 13.12 25.22 20.75
CA SER A 181 12.79 26.18 21.81
C SER A 181 14.05 26.98 22.15
N ASN A 182 13.90 28.16 22.75
CA ASN A 182 15.06 28.93 23.26
C ASN A 182 15.93 28.09 24.23
N ASP A 183 15.42 26.95 24.69
CA ASP A 183 16.05 26.02 25.64
C ASP A 183 16.69 24.80 24.95
N GLY A 184 16.68 24.73 23.62
CA GLY A 184 17.33 23.65 22.87
C GLY A 184 16.52 22.35 22.73
N ASN A 185 15.21 22.37 23.02
CA ASN A 185 14.36 21.18 22.84
C ASN A 185 13.75 21.13 21.43
N LEU A 186 13.76 19.93 20.82
CA LEU A 186 13.08 19.65 19.55
C LEU A 186 11.58 19.91 19.68
N VAL A 187 11.05 20.87 18.93
CA VAL A 187 9.60 21.04 18.73
C VAL A 187 9.04 19.76 18.10
N SER A 188 7.93 19.24 18.64
CA SER A 188 7.37 17.94 18.25
C SER A 188 6.85 17.96 16.81
N PHE A 189 6.89 16.80 16.13
CA PHE A 189 6.28 16.61 14.81
C PHE A 189 4.81 17.02 14.76
N GLU A 190 4.11 16.92 15.90
CA GLU A 190 2.70 17.32 16.04
C GLU A 190 2.51 18.80 15.79
N TYR A 191 3.46 19.65 16.21
CA TYR A 191 3.38 21.08 15.93
C TYR A 191 3.49 21.36 14.43
N ALA A 192 4.42 20.70 13.73
CA ALA A 192 4.56 20.84 12.29
C ALA A 192 3.29 20.38 11.56
N ASP A 193 2.75 19.22 11.94
CA ASP A 193 1.49 18.70 11.41
C ASP A 193 0.33 19.67 11.65
N THR A 194 0.28 20.28 12.83
CA THR A 194 -0.78 21.23 13.17
C THR A 194 -0.66 22.53 12.36
N GLN A 195 0.57 22.98 12.07
CA GLN A 195 0.78 24.12 11.16
C GLN A 195 0.32 23.79 9.74
N GLU A 196 0.66 22.60 9.21
CA GLU A 196 0.17 22.15 7.90
C GLU A 196 -1.37 22.11 7.88
N GLN A 197 -1.99 21.57 8.93
CA GLN A 197 -3.44 21.52 9.07
C GLN A 197 -4.09 22.89 9.12
N LEU A 198 -3.47 23.83 9.82
CA LEU A 198 -3.93 25.21 9.88
C LEU A 198 -3.88 25.87 8.50
N PHE A 199 -2.78 25.71 7.75
CA PHE A 199 -2.69 26.24 6.38
C PHE A 199 -3.74 25.62 5.47
N ILE A 200 -3.97 24.31 5.54
CA ILE A 200 -5.02 23.64 4.76
C ILE A 200 -6.41 24.15 5.16
N ALA A 201 -6.66 24.36 6.45
CA ALA A 201 -7.92 24.87 6.96
C ALA A 201 -8.19 26.32 6.55
N VAL A 202 -7.14 27.15 6.40
CA VAL A 202 -7.25 28.52 5.88
C VAL A 202 -7.71 28.50 4.43
N PHE A 203 -7.09 27.68 3.57
CA PHE A 203 -7.50 27.62 2.16
C PHE A 203 -8.83 26.89 1.95
N GLY A 204 -9.30 26.13 2.95
CA GLY A 204 -10.44 25.22 2.84
C GLY A 204 -10.01 23.93 2.14
N LEU A 205 -10.16 22.79 2.82
CA LEU A 205 -9.77 21.48 2.28
C LEU A 205 -10.52 21.18 0.97
N GLU A 206 -11.79 21.57 0.92
CA GLU A 206 -12.67 21.52 -0.26
C GLU A 206 -12.16 22.34 -1.46
N ASN A 207 -11.21 23.25 -1.26
CA ASN A 207 -10.66 24.09 -2.32
C ASN A 207 -9.23 23.69 -2.72
N LEU A 208 -8.68 22.65 -2.10
CA LEU A 208 -7.32 22.18 -2.30
C LEU A 208 -7.29 20.79 -2.94
N LEU A 209 -6.18 20.49 -3.61
CA LEU A 209 -5.86 19.16 -4.11
C LEU A 209 -5.44 18.18 -3.01
N ASN A 210 -5.31 18.67 -1.78
CA ASN A 210 -5.16 17.87 -0.59
C ASN A 210 -6.39 16.97 -0.44
N SER A 211 -6.19 15.66 -0.34
CA SER A 211 -7.28 14.73 -0.03
C SER A 211 -7.60 14.66 1.46
N GLN A 212 -6.81 15.33 2.30
CA GLN A 212 -6.82 15.22 3.75
C GLN A 212 -6.46 16.57 4.38
N PRO A 213 -6.91 16.82 5.62
CA PRO A 213 -6.68 18.08 6.32
C PRO A 213 -5.20 18.39 6.61
N GLY A 214 -4.24 17.51 6.30
CA GLY A 214 -2.82 17.68 6.59
C GLY A 214 -2.36 16.89 7.82
N GLY A 215 -1.05 16.88 8.04
CA GLY A 215 -0.39 16.17 9.12
C GLY A 215 -0.18 14.68 8.84
N TYR A 216 1.00 14.18 9.23
CA TYR A 216 1.28 12.75 9.27
C TYR A 216 0.51 12.09 10.42
N ASN A 217 0.51 12.75 11.58
CA ASN A 217 -0.12 12.40 12.84
C ASN A 217 -1.47 13.11 12.97
N ALA A 218 -2.45 12.68 12.18
CA ALA A 218 -3.77 13.27 12.25
C ALA A 218 -4.52 12.73 13.49
N GLY A 219 -4.26 13.33 14.66
CA GLY A 219 -4.86 12.96 15.94
C GLY A 219 -6.39 13.09 15.96
N TYR A 220 -7.04 12.34 16.84
CA TYR A 220 -8.48 12.44 17.06
C TYR A 220 -8.76 12.71 18.54
N LEU A 221 -9.22 13.93 18.81
CA LEU A 221 -9.69 14.33 20.13
C LEU A 221 -11.23 14.35 20.11
N PRO A 222 -11.93 13.43 20.82
CA PRO A 222 -13.36 13.53 21.04
C PRO A 222 -13.74 14.80 21.80
N GLU A 223 -15.00 15.21 21.73
CA GLU A 223 -15.54 16.27 22.58
C GLU A 223 -15.50 15.87 24.06
N ARG A 224 -15.39 16.85 24.97
CA ARG A 224 -15.34 16.58 26.42
C ARG A 224 -16.55 15.81 26.93
N GLU A 225 -17.73 16.08 26.38
CA GLU A 225 -18.96 15.33 26.67
C GLU A 225 -18.77 13.82 26.45
N GLN A 226 -18.01 13.41 25.44
CA GLN A 226 -17.75 12.01 25.15
C GLN A 226 -16.86 11.34 26.20
N PHE A 227 -15.94 12.10 26.80
CA PHE A 227 -15.15 11.66 27.95
C PHE A 227 -16.01 11.53 29.20
N ASP A 228 -16.87 12.52 29.46
CA ASP A 228 -17.77 12.48 30.61
C ASP A 228 -18.77 11.30 30.48
N ILE A 229 -19.29 11.04 29.28
CA ILE A 229 -20.10 9.85 28.98
C ILE A 229 -19.31 8.57 29.25
N PHE A 230 -18.05 8.50 28.80
CA PHE A 230 -17.20 7.35 29.07
C PHE A 230 -17.05 7.11 30.57
N LEU A 231 -16.66 8.12 31.35
CA LEU A 231 -16.49 8.00 32.80
C LEU A 231 -17.76 7.64 33.56
N ASN A 232 -18.92 8.11 33.10
CA ASN A 232 -20.19 7.90 33.81
C ASN A 232 -20.94 6.63 33.39
N THR A 233 -20.66 6.09 32.20
CA THR A 233 -21.44 4.97 31.64
C THR A 233 -20.59 3.76 31.30
N ALA A 234 -19.50 3.97 30.56
CA ALA A 234 -18.69 2.89 30.00
C ALA A 234 -17.54 2.46 30.91
N LYS A 235 -17.09 3.36 31.79
CA LYS A 235 -15.86 3.31 32.59
C LYS A 235 -15.33 1.91 32.81
N THR A 236 -14.41 1.54 31.93
CA THR A 236 -13.66 0.30 32.03
C THR A 236 -12.43 0.52 32.92
N ASN A 237 -11.94 -0.54 33.57
CA ASN A 237 -10.61 -0.59 34.20
C ASN A 237 -9.73 -1.64 33.50
N PHE A 238 -10.00 -1.87 32.21
CA PHE A 238 -9.45 -2.97 31.45
C PHE A 238 -7.93 -2.92 31.43
N PHE A 239 -7.31 -1.77 31.12
CA PHE A 239 -5.86 -1.69 30.96
C PHE A 239 -5.13 -1.94 32.29
N GLN A 240 -5.68 -1.44 33.40
CA GLN A 240 -5.12 -1.67 34.73
C GLN A 240 -5.23 -3.14 35.14
N ASN A 241 -6.40 -3.73 34.94
CA ASN A 241 -6.68 -5.12 35.29
C ASN A 241 -5.86 -6.09 34.42
N TYR A 242 -5.85 -5.85 33.11
CA TYR A 242 -5.06 -6.62 32.16
C TYR A 242 -3.59 -6.66 32.57
N ASN A 243 -2.98 -5.51 32.87
CA ASN A 243 -1.57 -5.48 33.31
C ASN A 243 -1.31 -6.22 34.61
N ARG A 244 -2.27 -6.27 35.53
CA ARG A 244 -2.11 -6.96 36.82
C ARG A 244 -2.14 -8.48 36.65
N CYS A 245 -2.96 -8.98 35.75
CA CYS A 245 -3.19 -10.42 35.56
C CYS A 245 -2.41 -11.02 34.37
N PHE A 246 -1.74 -10.20 33.57
CA PHE A 246 -0.96 -10.66 32.42
C PHE A 246 0.35 -11.34 32.86
N ASP A 247 0.47 -12.63 32.54
CA ASP A 247 1.65 -13.43 32.83
C ASP A 247 2.51 -13.60 31.57
N THR A 248 3.70 -13.00 31.58
CA THR A 248 4.72 -13.14 30.52
C THR A 248 5.53 -14.42 30.63
N ASN A 249 5.53 -15.08 31.80
CA ASN A 249 6.31 -16.28 32.06
C ASN A 249 5.59 -17.55 31.62
N ASN A 250 4.27 -17.47 31.39
CA ASN A 250 3.45 -18.57 30.94
C ASN A 250 2.71 -18.22 29.63
N PRO A 251 3.44 -18.06 28.51
CA PRO A 251 2.80 -17.84 27.23
C PRO A 251 2.10 -19.14 26.79
N SER A 252 0.88 -19.01 26.31
CA SER A 252 0.10 -20.13 25.74
C SER A 252 0.68 -20.66 24.42
N VAL A 253 1.57 -19.89 23.80
CA VAL A 253 2.23 -20.21 22.52
C VAL A 253 3.71 -19.87 22.64
N THR A 254 4.58 -20.78 22.18
CA THR A 254 6.03 -20.54 22.23
C THR A 254 6.51 -19.76 21.00
N MET A 255 7.68 -19.14 21.11
CA MET A 255 8.35 -18.51 19.95
C MET A 255 8.65 -19.52 18.84
N ALA A 256 8.90 -20.78 19.18
CA ALA A 256 9.14 -21.83 18.20
C ALA A 256 7.88 -22.17 17.40
N ASP A 257 6.71 -22.17 18.04
CA ASP A 257 5.45 -22.40 17.33
C ASP A 257 5.14 -21.28 16.33
N ILE A 258 5.37 -20.04 16.74
CA ILE A 258 5.24 -18.87 15.84
C ILE A 258 6.24 -18.96 14.70
N GLN A 259 7.48 -19.38 14.97
CA GLN A 259 8.49 -19.58 13.92
C GLN A 259 8.05 -20.64 12.91
N ASN A 260 7.53 -21.78 13.37
CA ASN A 260 7.00 -22.83 12.48
C ASN A 260 5.86 -22.32 11.60
N TRP A 261 4.96 -21.50 12.16
CA TRP A 261 3.89 -20.85 11.39
C TRP A 261 4.45 -19.88 10.33
N ILE A 262 5.49 -19.10 10.66
CA ILE A 262 6.15 -18.19 9.71
C ILE A 262 6.87 -18.96 8.62
N ASP A 263 7.55 -20.05 8.95
CA ASP A 263 8.24 -20.90 7.99
C ASP A 263 7.25 -21.48 6.98
N ASP A 264 6.05 -21.88 7.42
CA ASP A 264 4.97 -22.29 6.51
C ASP A 264 4.51 -21.13 5.60
N ILE A 265 4.37 -19.90 6.11
CA ILE A 265 4.05 -18.73 5.29
C ILE A 265 5.13 -18.49 4.23
N VAL A 266 6.41 -18.54 4.62
CA VAL A 266 7.55 -18.35 3.73
C VAL A 266 7.54 -19.44 2.64
N CYS A 267 7.38 -20.71 3.02
CA CYS A 267 7.30 -21.84 2.12
C CYS A 267 6.15 -21.71 1.13
N LYS A 268 4.93 -21.44 1.60
CA LYS A 268 3.76 -21.25 0.73
C LYS A 268 3.97 -20.11 -0.24
N ARG A 269 4.48 -18.97 0.23
CA ARG A 269 4.79 -17.83 -0.63
C ARG A 269 5.79 -18.20 -1.74
N ASN A 270 6.86 -18.92 -1.40
CA ASN A 270 7.87 -19.34 -2.37
C ASN A 270 7.35 -20.38 -3.37
N SER A 271 6.37 -21.21 -2.98
CA SER A 271 5.77 -22.22 -3.87
C SER A 271 4.81 -21.67 -4.93
N PHE A 272 4.39 -20.41 -4.80
CA PHE A 272 3.39 -19.81 -5.69
C PHE A 272 4.03 -19.31 -6.99
N LYS A 273 3.79 -20.05 -8.09
CA LYS A 273 4.20 -19.68 -9.47
C LYS A 273 3.73 -18.28 -9.92
N GLY A 274 2.73 -17.71 -9.25
CA GLY A 274 2.28 -16.33 -9.49
C GLY A 274 3.34 -15.25 -9.18
N PHE A 275 4.32 -15.56 -8.33
CA PHE A 275 5.37 -14.63 -7.90
C PHE A 275 6.60 -14.59 -8.82
N GLU A 276 6.78 -15.58 -9.70
CA GLU A 276 8.02 -15.79 -10.48
C GLU A 276 8.19 -14.78 -11.64
N ASN A 277 7.09 -14.21 -12.14
CA ASN A 277 7.07 -13.49 -13.43
C ASN A 277 7.33 -11.95 -13.37
N ASN A 278 7.72 -11.38 -12.23
CA ASN A 278 7.99 -9.93 -12.11
C ASN A 278 9.28 -9.66 -11.31
N ASN A 279 10.43 -9.42 -11.96
CA ASN A 279 11.71 -8.92 -11.37
C ASN A 279 11.84 -9.15 -9.85
N SER A 280 11.97 -10.43 -9.50
CA SER A 280 11.44 -11.10 -8.29
C SER A 280 12.25 -10.91 -7.00
N ARG A 281 13.41 -10.24 -7.01
CA ARG A 281 14.18 -9.97 -5.78
C ARG A 281 13.58 -8.87 -4.91
N SER A 282 12.84 -7.93 -5.49
CA SER A 282 12.19 -6.84 -4.74
C SER A 282 10.94 -7.30 -3.98
N ARG A 283 10.67 -8.60 -3.91
CA ARG A 283 9.45 -9.14 -3.28
C ARG A 283 9.75 -10.42 -2.50
N THR A 284 10.94 -10.59 -1.93
CA THR A 284 11.20 -11.65 -0.95
C THR A 284 10.96 -11.12 0.47
N PHE A 285 10.72 -12.00 1.45
CA PHE A 285 10.65 -11.55 2.83
C PHE A 285 12.08 -11.34 3.27
N THR A 286 12.41 -10.12 3.67
CA THR A 286 13.72 -9.84 4.26
C THR A 286 13.76 -10.45 5.67
N PRO A 287 14.93 -10.83 6.19
CA PRO A 287 15.05 -11.30 7.57
C PRO A 287 14.48 -10.29 8.58
N ALA A 288 14.67 -8.99 8.35
CA ALA A 288 14.09 -7.93 9.17
C ALA A 288 12.55 -7.93 9.14
N TYR A 289 11.96 -8.19 7.97
CA TYR A 289 10.51 -8.27 7.84
C TYR A 289 9.93 -9.53 8.50
N ILE A 290 10.61 -10.68 8.35
CA ILE A 290 10.29 -11.93 9.06
C ILE A 290 10.29 -11.69 10.57
N GLU A 291 11.35 -11.04 11.08
CA GLU A 291 11.46 -10.69 12.50
C GLU A 291 10.32 -9.78 12.96
N THR A 292 9.93 -8.83 12.11
CA THR A 292 8.83 -7.92 12.41
C THR A 292 7.49 -8.65 12.48
N ILE A 293 7.20 -9.56 11.54
CA ILE A 293 6.01 -10.42 11.61
C ILE A 293 6.06 -11.27 12.86
N ARG A 294 7.19 -11.90 13.16
CA ARG A 294 7.40 -12.74 14.35
C ARG A 294 7.06 -11.99 15.62
N ARG A 295 7.66 -10.82 15.82
CA ARG A 295 7.41 -9.99 17.00
C ARG A 295 5.94 -9.55 17.12
N LEU A 296 5.30 -9.18 16.01
CA LEU A 296 3.89 -8.78 16.02
C LEU A 296 2.96 -9.97 16.28
N ALA A 297 3.27 -11.14 15.73
CA ALA A 297 2.44 -12.33 15.84
C ALA A 297 2.60 -13.05 17.19
N THR A 298 3.69 -12.86 17.92
CA THR A 298 3.88 -13.48 19.23
C THR A 298 2.99 -12.82 20.29
N PRO A 299 2.08 -13.56 20.96
CA PRO A 299 1.43 -13.07 22.17
C PRO A 299 2.49 -12.87 23.26
N ALA A 300 2.56 -11.68 23.86
CA ALA A 300 3.59 -11.39 24.87
C ALA A 300 3.37 -12.14 26.21
N GLY A 301 2.24 -12.84 26.36
CA GLY A 301 1.80 -13.47 27.59
C GLY A 301 0.33 -13.89 27.52
N SER A 302 -0.18 -14.45 28.61
CA SER A 302 -1.56 -14.91 28.73
C SER A 302 -2.16 -14.52 30.08
N ILE A 303 -3.48 -14.64 30.23
CA ILE A 303 -4.16 -14.52 31.53
C ILE A 303 -4.61 -15.91 31.91
N PHE A 304 -3.98 -16.53 32.92
CA PHE A 304 -4.25 -17.92 33.33
C PHE A 304 -4.23 -18.92 32.15
N GLY A 305 -3.34 -18.74 31.17
CA GLY A 305 -3.26 -19.58 29.98
C GLY A 305 -4.20 -19.17 28.83
N PHE A 306 -5.07 -18.18 29.03
CA PHE A 306 -5.97 -17.68 27.99
C PHE A 306 -5.35 -16.52 27.22
N ASN A 307 -5.40 -16.58 25.89
CA ASN A 307 -5.15 -15.43 25.03
C ASN A 307 -6.44 -14.64 24.87
N LEU A 308 -6.46 -13.42 25.38
CA LEU A 308 -7.68 -12.63 25.41
C LEU A 308 -8.04 -12.06 24.02
N LEU A 309 -7.06 -11.50 23.32
CA LEU A 309 -7.27 -10.68 22.12
C LEU A 309 -6.24 -10.98 21.03
N CYS A 310 -6.68 -10.99 19.78
CA CYS A 310 -5.85 -10.90 18.59
C CYS A 310 -6.37 -9.82 17.63
N LEU A 311 -5.47 -9.09 16.98
CA LEU A 311 -5.78 -8.13 15.94
C LEU A 311 -5.45 -8.69 14.55
N ILE A 312 -6.35 -8.54 13.59
CA ILE A 312 -6.18 -9.03 12.22
C ILE A 312 -6.35 -7.89 11.23
N GLY A 313 -5.25 -7.44 10.64
CA GLY A 313 -5.19 -6.48 9.53
C GLY A 313 -5.46 -7.10 8.15
N ASP A 314 -5.65 -6.28 7.12
CA ASP A 314 -5.94 -6.73 5.76
C ASP A 314 -4.67 -7.13 5.00
N ASP A 315 -3.95 -6.14 4.48
CA ASP A 315 -2.71 -6.31 3.74
C ASP A 315 -1.60 -5.43 4.31
N ILE A 316 -0.35 -5.79 4.01
CA ILE A 316 0.79 -4.99 4.41
C ILE A 316 1.07 -3.85 3.39
N PRO A 317 1.22 -2.59 3.85
CA PRO A 317 1.70 -1.51 2.99
C PRO A 317 3.08 -1.80 2.41
N SER A 318 3.32 -1.40 1.16
CA SER A 318 4.62 -1.59 0.51
C SER A 318 5.79 -1.02 1.30
N THR A 319 5.62 0.16 1.88
CA THR A 319 6.63 0.80 2.73
C THR A 319 6.96 -0.03 3.96
N SER A 320 5.94 -0.57 4.65
CA SER A 320 6.14 -1.40 5.84
C SER A 320 6.79 -2.74 5.51
N PHE A 321 6.46 -3.31 4.34
CA PHE A 321 7.09 -4.53 3.83
C PHE A 321 8.59 -4.34 3.58
N TYR A 322 8.96 -3.25 2.88
CA TYR A 322 10.36 -2.99 2.54
C TYR A 322 11.20 -2.54 3.74
N ASN A 323 10.62 -1.70 4.59
CA ASN A 323 11.33 -1.13 5.74
C ASN A 323 11.24 -2.01 6.98
N ALA A 324 10.54 -3.14 6.92
CA ALA A 324 10.23 -3.98 8.07
C ALA A 324 9.64 -3.15 9.24
N ALA A 325 8.74 -2.22 8.91
CA ALA A 325 8.22 -1.28 9.88
C ALA A 325 6.97 -1.89 10.57
N PRO A 326 6.95 -2.05 11.90
CA PRO A 326 5.84 -2.65 12.62
C PRO A 326 4.63 -1.71 12.64
N ILE A 327 3.40 -2.22 12.50
CA ILE A 327 2.20 -1.37 12.46
C ILE A 327 2.03 -0.51 13.72
N PHE A 328 2.49 -0.99 14.88
CA PHE A 328 2.37 -0.29 16.17
C PHE A 328 3.50 0.67 16.48
N ASP A 329 4.46 0.86 15.57
CA ASP A 329 5.35 2.00 15.67
C ASP A 329 4.58 3.25 15.19
N PRO A 330 4.31 4.23 16.08
CA PRO A 330 3.54 5.43 15.71
C PRO A 330 4.24 6.25 14.61
N ASN A 331 5.54 6.06 14.39
CA ASN A 331 6.27 6.72 13.33
C ASN A 331 6.24 5.95 11.99
N SER A 332 5.89 4.67 12.01
CA SER A 332 5.95 3.80 10.83
C SER A 332 4.80 3.99 9.84
N SER A 333 3.61 4.29 10.35
CA SER A 333 2.39 4.39 9.55
C SER A 333 1.35 5.25 10.25
N ARG A 334 0.60 6.03 9.48
CA ARG A 334 -0.50 6.84 10.00
C ARG A 334 -1.64 6.01 10.60
N SER A 335 -1.92 4.84 10.03
CA SER A 335 -2.89 3.90 10.60
C SER A 335 -2.46 3.39 11.96
N GLY A 336 -1.16 3.10 12.10
CA GLY A 336 -0.52 2.77 13.37
C GLY A 336 -0.62 3.90 14.39
N TYR A 337 -0.26 5.12 13.98
CA TYR A 337 -0.37 6.31 14.81
C TYR A 337 -1.79 6.51 15.33
N LEU A 338 -2.80 6.50 14.45
CA LEU A 338 -4.19 6.73 14.84
C LEU A 338 -4.69 5.65 15.81
N LEU A 339 -4.31 4.39 15.59
CA LEU A 339 -4.63 3.31 16.50
C LEU A 339 -3.98 3.51 17.87
N CYS A 340 -2.67 3.82 17.91
CA CYS A 340 -1.95 4.09 19.15
C CYS A 340 -2.54 5.31 19.89
N ASP A 341 -2.84 6.40 19.20
CA ASP A 341 -3.47 7.61 19.74
C ASP A 341 -4.82 7.28 20.42
N MET A 342 -5.70 6.55 19.74
CA MET A 342 -7.00 6.17 20.29
C MET A 342 -6.88 5.27 21.52
N ILE A 343 -5.98 4.29 21.49
CA ILE A 343 -5.78 3.37 22.62
C ILE A 343 -5.14 4.08 23.82
N SER A 344 -4.08 4.88 23.61
CA SER A 344 -3.45 5.69 24.65
C SER A 344 -4.47 6.60 25.33
N ARG A 345 -5.31 7.26 24.53
CA ARG A 345 -6.35 8.14 25.05
C ARG A 345 -7.38 7.39 25.88
N LEU A 346 -7.91 6.27 25.38
CA LEU A 346 -8.88 5.47 26.13
C LEU A 346 -8.28 4.93 27.43
N GLN A 347 -7.00 4.57 27.44
CA GLN A 347 -6.28 4.19 28.66
C GLN A 347 -6.19 5.35 29.66
N ALA A 348 -5.82 6.55 29.22
CA ALA A 348 -5.80 7.72 30.09
C ALA A 348 -7.19 8.05 30.62
N TRP A 349 -8.23 7.82 29.81
CA TRP A 349 -9.61 8.03 30.23
C TRP A 349 -10.03 7.08 31.36
N GLU A 350 -9.59 5.81 31.36
CA GLU A 350 -9.82 4.91 32.51
C GLU A 350 -9.22 5.47 33.81
N MET A 351 -8.13 6.23 33.70
CA MET A 351 -7.45 6.89 34.83
C MET A 351 -8.08 8.23 35.23
N GLY A 352 -9.14 8.68 34.54
CA GLY A 352 -9.76 9.99 34.76
C GLY A 352 -9.02 11.16 34.10
N ASN A 353 -8.06 10.87 33.21
CA ASN A 353 -7.23 11.87 32.54
C ASN A 353 -7.73 12.13 31.12
N TYR A 354 -8.28 13.31 30.86
CA TYR A 354 -8.84 13.65 29.54
C TYR A 354 -7.79 14.03 28.49
N ASN A 355 -6.82 14.86 28.88
CA ASN A 355 -5.80 15.44 27.99
C ASN A 355 -4.37 15.01 28.33
N ASP A 356 -4.18 14.20 29.37
CA ASP A 356 -2.85 13.79 29.82
C ASP A 356 -2.56 12.36 29.36
N TYR A 357 -2.11 12.25 28.11
CA TYR A 357 -1.69 10.99 27.50
C TYR A 357 -0.60 11.21 26.46
N LYS A 358 0.23 10.19 26.22
CA LYS A 358 1.20 10.16 25.13
C LYS A 358 0.91 8.99 24.20
N VAL A 359 1.10 9.16 22.90
CA VAL A 359 0.89 8.08 21.92
C VAL A 359 1.83 6.90 22.18
N GLU A 360 3.01 7.16 22.74
CA GLU A 360 3.96 6.14 23.16
C GLU A 360 3.44 5.27 24.29
N ASP A 361 2.49 5.73 25.12
CA ASP A 361 1.94 4.93 26.23
C ASP A 361 1.23 3.67 25.71
N ALA A 362 0.56 3.76 24.55
CA ALA A 362 -0.07 2.62 23.90
C ALA A 362 0.92 1.53 23.51
N THR A 363 2.19 1.87 23.21
CA THR A 363 3.19 0.86 22.81
C THR A 363 3.43 -0.18 23.91
N ARG A 364 3.23 0.19 25.18
CA ARG A 364 3.33 -0.75 26.31
C ARG A 364 2.23 -1.79 26.34
N TYR A 365 1.05 -1.47 25.78
CA TYR A 365 -0.12 -2.36 25.78
C TYR A 365 -0.31 -3.04 24.45
N ILE A 366 -0.32 -2.25 23.38
CA ILE A 366 -0.45 -2.74 22.02
C ILE A 366 0.73 -3.66 21.67
N GLY A 367 1.93 -3.38 22.18
CA GLY A 367 3.08 -4.29 22.04
C GLY A 367 2.90 -5.65 22.71
N LYS A 368 1.87 -5.83 23.56
CA LYS A 368 1.50 -7.12 24.17
C LYS A 368 0.40 -7.85 23.40
N ILE A 369 -0.31 -7.15 22.52
CA ILE A 369 -1.45 -7.69 21.79
C ILE A 369 -0.95 -8.23 20.46
N PRO A 370 -1.15 -9.53 20.16
CA PRO A 370 -0.73 -10.08 18.89
C PRO A 370 -1.47 -9.43 17.71
N PHE A 371 -0.73 -9.17 16.64
CA PHE A 371 -1.22 -8.64 15.38
C PHE A 371 -0.70 -9.45 14.20
N ILE A 372 -1.61 -9.85 13.31
CA ILE A 372 -1.29 -10.45 12.03
C ILE A 372 -2.00 -9.71 10.90
N ASN A 373 -1.44 -9.74 9.70
CA ASN A 373 -2.20 -9.39 8.49
C ASN A 373 -2.77 -10.66 7.87
N LEU A 374 -3.99 -10.58 7.36
CA LEU A 374 -4.59 -11.65 6.55
C LEU A 374 -3.70 -11.94 5.34
N ILE A 375 -3.11 -10.90 4.73
CA ILE A 375 -2.20 -11.02 3.60
C ILE A 375 -0.83 -10.44 3.99
N PRO A 376 0.12 -11.28 4.44
CA PRO A 376 1.45 -10.82 4.86
C PRO A 376 2.42 -10.55 3.69
N TRP A 377 1.92 -10.33 2.46
CA TRP A 377 2.73 -10.06 1.28
C TRP A 377 2.07 -9.02 0.37
N LEU A 378 2.84 -8.45 -0.58
CA LEU A 378 2.40 -7.31 -1.40
C LEU A 378 1.35 -7.61 -2.47
N GLU A 379 1.11 -8.88 -2.78
CA GLU A 379 0.22 -9.29 -3.86
C GLU A 379 -1.16 -9.68 -3.33
N ASN A 380 -2.16 -8.86 -3.64
CA ASN A 380 -3.56 -9.15 -3.35
C ASN A 380 -4.26 -9.66 -4.63
N ASN A 381 -4.19 -10.97 -4.88
CA ASN A 381 -4.94 -11.68 -5.92
C ASN A 381 -5.78 -12.82 -5.33
N LYS A 382 -6.71 -13.39 -6.10
CA LYS A 382 -7.65 -14.41 -5.55
C LYS A 382 -6.94 -15.61 -4.91
N ALA A 383 -5.88 -16.10 -5.53
CA ALA A 383 -5.19 -17.29 -5.05
C ALA A 383 -4.43 -16.99 -3.76
N THR A 384 -3.81 -15.82 -3.67
CA THR A 384 -3.18 -15.37 -2.43
C THR A 384 -4.18 -15.09 -1.31
N ILE A 385 -5.40 -14.63 -1.60
CA ILE A 385 -6.39 -14.41 -0.54
C ILE A 385 -6.76 -15.73 0.16
N SER A 386 -6.93 -16.81 -0.59
CA SER A 386 -7.24 -18.13 -0.03
C SER A 386 -6.13 -18.60 0.92
N GLU A 387 -4.87 -18.42 0.52
CA GLU A 387 -3.73 -18.74 1.39
C GLU A 387 -3.67 -17.85 2.62
N GLY A 388 -3.89 -16.54 2.46
CA GLY A 388 -3.94 -15.62 3.58
C GLY A 388 -4.99 -16.02 4.62
N ILE A 389 -6.18 -16.42 4.15
CA ILE A 389 -7.25 -16.97 4.98
C ILE A 389 -6.81 -18.25 5.69
N SER A 390 -6.20 -19.19 4.96
CA SER A 390 -5.67 -20.43 5.54
C SER A 390 -4.64 -20.15 6.62
N GLN A 391 -3.76 -19.15 6.43
CA GLN A 391 -2.71 -18.82 7.38
C GLN A 391 -3.24 -18.09 8.62
N ALA A 392 -4.19 -17.18 8.46
CA ALA A 392 -4.89 -16.57 9.59
C ALA A 392 -5.66 -17.62 10.40
N SER A 393 -6.33 -18.56 9.73
CA SER A 393 -7.01 -19.69 10.38
C SER A 393 -6.03 -20.58 11.16
N SER A 394 -4.86 -20.88 10.58
CA SER A 394 -3.78 -21.64 11.24
C SER A 394 -3.24 -20.91 12.48
N TYR A 395 -2.99 -19.61 12.37
CA TYR A 395 -2.55 -18.77 13.47
C TYR A 395 -3.58 -18.71 14.62
N LEU A 396 -4.87 -18.61 14.30
CA LEU A 396 -5.93 -18.59 15.30
C LEU A 396 -6.09 -19.94 16.01
N ARG A 397 -5.84 -21.06 15.32
CA ARG A 397 -5.74 -22.38 15.99
C ARG A 397 -4.57 -22.45 16.94
N LEU A 398 -3.44 -21.87 16.55
CA LEU A 398 -2.25 -21.84 17.37
C LEU A 398 -2.44 -20.98 18.63
N THR A 399 -2.96 -19.76 18.47
CA THR A 399 -3.13 -18.80 19.56
C THR A 399 -4.44 -18.91 20.32
N ASN A 400 -5.45 -19.56 19.76
CA ASN A 400 -6.73 -19.84 20.42
C ASN A 400 -7.36 -18.63 21.16
N PRO A 401 -7.43 -17.41 20.57
CA PRO A 401 -7.81 -16.19 21.31
C PRO A 401 -9.32 -16.12 21.56
N ILE A 402 -9.77 -15.55 22.69
CA ILE A 402 -11.20 -15.37 23.02
C ILE A 402 -11.86 -14.40 22.02
N ILE A 403 -11.18 -13.29 21.71
CA ILE A 403 -11.68 -12.20 20.86
C ILE A 403 -10.70 -11.95 19.71
N ALA A 404 -11.23 -11.75 18.50
CA ALA A 404 -10.50 -11.21 17.36
C ALA A 404 -11.11 -9.88 16.91
N VAL A 405 -10.27 -8.87 16.78
CA VAL A 405 -10.63 -7.61 16.11
C VAL A 405 -10.17 -7.70 14.66
N THR A 406 -11.10 -7.53 13.73
CA THR A 406 -10.80 -7.62 12.29
C THR A 406 -10.92 -6.25 11.65
N PHE A 407 -9.84 -5.80 11.00
CA PHE A 407 -9.80 -4.54 10.27
C PHE A 407 -10.09 -4.77 8.79
N SER A 408 -10.86 -3.86 8.19
CA SER A 408 -11.27 -3.90 6.78
C SER A 408 -12.39 -4.90 6.46
N ARG A 409 -13.04 -4.61 5.34
CA ARG A 409 -14.12 -5.44 4.79
C ARG A 409 -13.65 -6.85 4.47
N GLN A 410 -12.42 -7.00 3.97
CA GLN A 410 -11.94 -8.27 3.46
C GLN A 410 -11.74 -9.27 4.60
N VAL A 411 -11.12 -8.83 5.69
CA VAL A 411 -10.92 -9.65 6.90
C VAL A 411 -12.24 -9.98 7.57
N VAL A 412 -13.16 -9.01 7.68
CA VAL A 412 -14.52 -9.25 8.21
C VAL A 412 -15.29 -10.26 7.34
N SER A 413 -15.12 -10.18 6.02
CA SER A 413 -15.74 -11.13 5.10
C SER A 413 -15.18 -12.54 5.26
N ALA A 414 -13.86 -12.67 5.49
CA ALA A 414 -13.25 -13.96 5.77
C ALA A 414 -13.71 -14.53 7.12
N SER A 415 -13.71 -13.72 8.17
CA SER A 415 -14.08 -14.15 9.51
C SER A 415 -15.55 -14.58 9.63
N PHE A 416 -16.46 -13.95 8.89
CA PHE A 416 -17.89 -14.32 8.86
C PHE A 416 -18.17 -15.64 8.12
N THR A 417 -17.16 -16.21 7.47
CA THR A 417 -17.19 -17.56 6.88
C THR A 417 -16.39 -18.55 7.69
N ASN A 418 -16.08 -18.21 8.95
CA ASN A 418 -15.21 -18.99 9.83
C ASN A 418 -13.79 -19.19 9.24
N PHE A 419 -13.28 -18.19 8.53
CA PHE A 419 -11.99 -18.25 7.83
C PHE A 419 -11.88 -19.43 6.85
N VAL A 420 -12.98 -19.75 6.15
CA VAL A 420 -12.99 -20.78 5.09
C VAL A 420 -12.82 -20.16 3.70
N HIS A 421 -13.41 -19.00 3.45
CA HIS A 421 -13.31 -18.30 2.17
C HIS A 421 -13.56 -16.78 2.31
N GLN A 422 -13.45 -16.01 1.23
CA GLN A 422 -13.47 -14.55 1.30
C GLN A 422 -14.86 -13.91 1.18
N ASP A 423 -15.94 -14.69 1.06
CA ASP A 423 -17.25 -14.21 0.57
C ASP A 423 -18.35 -14.15 1.65
N GLY A 424 -18.01 -13.86 2.91
CA GLY A 424 -18.99 -13.69 3.99
C GLY A 424 -19.81 -12.39 3.90
N LEU A 425 -19.29 -11.35 3.24
CA LEU A 425 -19.98 -10.09 3.00
C LEU A 425 -20.38 -9.92 1.54
N SER A 426 -21.68 -9.73 1.30
CA SER A 426 -22.21 -9.39 -0.02
C SER A 426 -21.70 -8.02 -0.48
N SER A 427 -21.43 -7.82 -1.77
CA SER A 427 -20.95 -6.52 -2.29
C SER A 427 -21.89 -5.33 -2.05
N ARG A 428 -23.11 -5.58 -1.55
CA ARG A 428 -24.09 -4.54 -1.16
C ARG A 428 -24.04 -4.18 0.33
N THR A 429 -23.52 -5.07 1.17
CA THR A 429 -23.40 -4.81 2.61
C THR A 429 -22.43 -3.66 2.82
N ASN A 430 -22.85 -2.57 3.47
CA ASN A 430 -21.92 -1.52 3.86
C ASN A 430 -21.18 -1.98 5.14
N LEU A 431 -19.87 -1.81 5.18
CA LEU A 431 -19.07 -2.22 6.35
C LEU A 431 -19.52 -1.44 7.61
N VAL A 432 -19.91 -0.17 7.44
CA VAL A 432 -20.40 0.67 8.53
C VAL A 432 -21.65 0.11 9.24
N ASP A 433 -22.39 -0.80 8.60
CA ASP A 433 -23.60 -1.41 9.17
C ASP A 433 -23.28 -2.49 10.20
N ILE A 434 -22.04 -2.97 10.22
CA ILE A 434 -21.64 -4.16 10.99
C ILE A 434 -20.41 -3.92 11.87
N VAL A 435 -19.71 -2.80 11.73
CA VAL A 435 -18.63 -2.41 12.64
C VAL A 435 -19.14 -2.32 14.07
N GLY A 436 -18.32 -2.73 15.04
CA GLY A 436 -18.67 -2.76 16.46
C GLY A 436 -19.69 -3.81 16.88
N ILE A 437 -20.34 -4.53 15.95
CA ILE A 437 -21.32 -5.55 16.29
C ILE A 437 -20.62 -6.91 16.39
N PRO A 438 -20.45 -7.47 17.61
CA PRO A 438 -19.74 -8.72 17.80
C PRO A 438 -20.49 -9.89 17.14
N ARG A 439 -19.73 -10.85 16.61
CA ARG A 439 -20.28 -12.11 16.09
C ARG A 439 -19.52 -13.30 16.63
N LEU A 440 -20.27 -14.35 16.94
CA LEU A 440 -19.67 -15.65 17.21
C LEU A 440 -19.29 -16.31 15.89
N CYS A 441 -18.00 -16.51 15.69
CA CYS A 441 -17.42 -17.17 14.52
C CYS A 441 -16.58 -18.37 14.99
N SER A 442 -15.92 -19.03 14.04
CA SER A 442 -14.93 -20.06 14.32
C SER A 442 -13.72 -19.99 13.39
N TYR A 443 -12.66 -20.70 13.71
CA TYR A 443 -11.47 -20.88 12.87
C TYR A 443 -11.05 -22.36 12.77
N ALA A 444 -12.02 -23.27 12.93
CA ALA A 444 -11.80 -24.70 12.75
C ALA A 444 -11.20 -25.01 11.35
N SER A 445 -10.43 -26.10 11.26
CA SER A 445 -9.80 -26.53 10.00
C SER A 445 -10.85 -26.69 8.90
N SER A 446 -10.49 -26.40 7.66
CA SER A 446 -11.39 -26.63 6.52
C SER A 446 -11.92 -28.08 6.46
N ASP A 447 -11.26 -29.03 7.11
CA ASP A 447 -11.69 -30.43 7.18
C ASP A 447 -13.13 -30.60 7.72
N TYR A 448 -13.58 -29.77 8.68
CA TYR A 448 -14.96 -29.88 9.19
C TYR A 448 -16.00 -29.58 8.10
N VAL A 449 -15.61 -28.80 7.09
CA VAL A 449 -16.46 -28.45 5.94
C VAL A 449 -16.63 -29.65 5.01
N TYR A 450 -15.66 -30.57 4.99
CA TYR A 450 -15.59 -31.70 4.05
C TYR A 450 -15.82 -33.08 4.70
N ASP A 451 -16.06 -33.15 6.01
CA ASP A 451 -16.23 -34.39 6.77
C ASP A 451 -17.51 -35.19 6.42
N GLY A 452 -18.42 -34.63 5.63
CA GLY A 452 -19.71 -35.22 5.27
C GLY A 452 -20.72 -35.35 6.42
N SER A 453 -20.41 -34.83 7.62
CA SER A 453 -21.29 -34.92 8.78
C SER A 453 -22.42 -33.88 8.70
N ASP A 454 -23.60 -34.22 9.22
CA ASP A 454 -24.73 -33.30 9.37
C ASP A 454 -24.70 -32.55 10.72
N VAL A 455 -23.56 -32.64 11.44
CA VAL A 455 -23.38 -31.91 12.69
C VAL A 455 -23.38 -30.41 12.38
N ASP A 456 -24.32 -29.70 13.01
CA ASP A 456 -24.44 -28.26 12.85
C ASP A 456 -23.34 -27.53 13.62
N GLY A 457 -22.64 -26.68 12.88
CA GLY A 457 -21.62 -25.81 13.42
C GLY A 457 -20.20 -26.40 13.37
N PRO A 458 -19.20 -25.55 13.58
CA PRO A 458 -17.81 -25.97 13.69
C PRO A 458 -17.59 -26.80 14.97
N PRO A 459 -16.54 -27.64 15.03
CA PRO A 459 -16.20 -28.38 16.23
C PRO A 459 -16.02 -27.46 17.45
N PRO A 460 -16.38 -27.92 18.66
CA PRO A 460 -16.23 -27.12 19.87
C PRO A 460 -14.75 -26.84 20.16
N GLY A 461 -14.49 -25.73 20.86
CA GLY A 461 -13.14 -25.29 21.22
C GLY A 461 -12.53 -24.30 20.23
N PHE A 462 -13.08 -24.18 19.02
CA PHE A 462 -12.63 -23.26 17.97
C PHE A 462 -13.50 -22.01 17.83
N GLU A 463 -14.42 -21.76 18.76
CA GLU A 463 -15.28 -20.58 18.74
C GLU A 463 -14.48 -19.31 19.05
N ILE A 464 -14.85 -18.18 18.47
CA ILE A 464 -14.24 -16.87 18.71
C ILE A 464 -15.27 -15.76 18.58
N ILE A 465 -15.11 -14.70 19.37
CA ILE A 465 -15.88 -13.48 19.17
C ILE A 465 -15.12 -12.57 18.21
N VAL A 466 -15.69 -12.32 17.04
CA VAL A 466 -15.15 -11.38 16.07
C VAL A 466 -15.83 -10.02 16.24
N ILE A 467 -15.03 -8.98 16.42
CA ILE A 467 -15.50 -7.60 16.46
C ILE A 467 -15.01 -6.89 15.18
N PRO A 468 -15.90 -6.58 14.23
CA PRO A 468 -15.54 -5.86 13.01
C PRO A 468 -15.15 -4.41 13.29
N HIS A 469 -14.03 -3.96 12.75
CA HIS A 469 -13.55 -2.58 12.83
C HIS A 469 -13.33 -1.99 11.43
N PHE A 470 -13.41 -0.67 11.33
CA PHE A 470 -12.76 0.01 10.20
C PHE A 470 -11.24 -0.15 10.33
N ASP A 471 -10.57 -0.39 9.22
CA ASP A 471 -9.12 -0.25 9.18
C ASP A 471 -8.78 1.24 9.45
N PRO A 472 -7.89 1.57 10.40
CA PRO A 472 -7.51 2.96 10.66
C PRO A 472 -6.96 3.67 9.42
N GLY A 473 -6.40 2.90 8.46
CA GLY A 473 -6.01 3.35 7.14
C GLY A 473 -7.16 3.68 6.19
N VAL A 474 -8.43 3.52 6.57
CA VAL A 474 -9.57 4.08 5.82
C VAL A 474 -9.62 5.60 5.97
N ASP A 475 -9.13 6.15 7.10
CA ASP A 475 -9.09 7.59 7.38
C ASP A 475 -8.40 8.39 6.26
N LYS A 476 -7.37 7.81 5.62
CA LYS A 476 -6.67 8.45 4.50
C LYS A 476 -7.50 8.54 3.21
N HIS A 477 -8.51 7.68 3.07
CA HIS A 477 -9.29 7.54 1.84
C HIS A 477 -10.66 8.20 1.94
N THR A 478 -11.09 8.59 3.13
CA THR A 478 -12.36 9.28 3.34
C THR A 478 -12.17 10.78 3.22
N THR A 479 -12.50 11.35 2.06
CA THR A 479 -12.43 12.80 1.81
C THR A 479 -13.59 13.59 2.43
N ARG A 480 -14.65 12.90 2.89
CA ARG A 480 -15.96 13.53 3.18
C ARG A 480 -16.40 13.51 4.65
N SER A 481 -15.92 12.57 5.47
CA SER A 481 -16.27 12.47 6.89
C SER A 481 -15.13 11.83 7.70
N VAL A 482 -13.95 12.47 7.68
CA VAL A 482 -12.80 12.09 8.51
C VAL A 482 -13.24 12.01 9.98
N ASN A 483 -13.98 13.02 10.45
CA ASN A 483 -14.51 13.05 11.82
C ASN A 483 -15.57 11.98 12.08
N GLY A 484 -16.50 11.71 11.14
CA GLY A 484 -17.49 10.65 11.33
C GLY A 484 -16.85 9.26 11.35
N THR A 485 -15.88 9.00 10.48
CA THR A 485 -15.12 7.74 10.46
C THR A 485 -14.36 7.53 11.78
N ARG A 486 -13.64 8.55 12.26
CA ARG A 486 -12.93 8.50 13.55
C ARG A 486 -13.87 8.33 14.74
N ARG A 487 -15.02 9.02 14.75
CA ARG A 487 -16.08 8.83 15.77
C ARG A 487 -16.59 7.39 15.80
N VAL A 488 -16.82 6.79 14.64
CA VAL A 488 -17.20 5.36 14.56
C VAL A 488 -16.08 4.49 15.13
N ILE A 489 -14.83 4.66 14.70
CA ILE A 489 -13.68 3.86 15.18
C ILE A 489 -13.55 3.98 16.71
N ASP A 490 -13.66 5.18 17.26
CA ASP A 490 -13.54 5.43 18.70
C ASP A 490 -14.65 4.76 19.53
N ILE A 491 -15.92 4.88 19.11
CA ILE A 491 -17.03 4.19 19.79
C ILE A 491 -16.86 2.67 19.70
N VAL A 492 -16.41 2.16 18.56
CA VAL A 492 -16.17 0.73 18.35
C VAL A 492 -15.02 0.22 19.24
N TRP A 493 -13.99 1.03 19.50
CA TRP A 493 -12.97 0.69 20.49
C TRP A 493 -13.50 0.67 21.92
N ARG A 494 -14.37 1.61 22.30
CA ARG A 494 -15.04 1.56 23.63
C ARG A 494 -15.86 0.29 23.80
N ILE A 495 -16.64 -0.09 22.78
CA ILE A 495 -17.36 -1.38 22.76
C ILE A 495 -16.38 -2.54 22.94
N THR A 496 -15.27 -2.53 22.19
CA THR A 496 -14.25 -3.58 22.26
C THR A 496 -13.63 -3.70 23.65
N LEU A 497 -13.29 -2.57 24.29
CA LEU A 497 -12.75 -2.54 25.65
C LEU A 497 -13.76 -3.05 26.68
N SER A 498 -15.03 -2.66 26.58
CA SER A 498 -16.07 -3.20 27.47
C SER A 498 -16.25 -4.71 27.30
N ILE A 499 -16.16 -5.26 26.09
CA ILE A 499 -16.23 -6.71 25.86
C ILE A 499 -14.97 -7.41 26.41
N LEU A 500 -13.80 -6.79 26.25
CA LEU A 500 -12.54 -7.30 26.79
C LEU A 500 -12.54 -7.35 28.33
N GLU A 501 -13.13 -6.36 28.99
CA GLU A 501 -13.29 -6.36 30.45
C GLU A 501 -14.21 -7.49 30.93
N ILE A 502 -15.36 -7.70 30.26
CA ILE A 502 -16.25 -8.84 30.55
C ILE A 502 -15.50 -10.17 30.44
N ALA A 503 -14.74 -10.34 29.35
CA ALA A 503 -13.96 -11.56 29.13
C ALA A 503 -12.85 -11.73 30.18
N HIS A 504 -12.15 -10.65 30.52
CA HIS A 504 -11.15 -10.63 31.58
C HIS A 504 -11.76 -11.08 32.92
N ASP A 505 -12.87 -10.46 33.33
CA ASP A 505 -13.49 -10.73 34.63
C ASP A 505 -14.01 -12.17 34.74
N LEU A 506 -14.55 -12.73 33.66
CA LEU A 506 -14.97 -14.13 33.61
C LEU A 506 -13.79 -15.10 33.73
N ILE A 507 -12.66 -14.80 33.08
CA ILE A 507 -11.42 -15.60 33.18
C ILE A 507 -10.87 -15.55 34.61
N VAL A 508 -10.78 -14.36 35.20
CA VAL A 508 -10.26 -14.18 36.57
C VAL A 508 -11.15 -14.86 37.60
N ALA A 509 -12.48 -14.76 37.44
CA ALA A 509 -13.42 -15.41 38.34
C ALA A 509 -13.41 -16.94 38.20
N ASN A 510 -13.08 -17.47 37.01
CA ASN A 510 -13.17 -18.90 36.71
C ASN A 510 -11.97 -19.43 35.89
N PRO A 511 -10.74 -19.39 36.42
CA PRO A 511 -9.52 -19.67 35.64
C PRO A 511 -9.41 -21.12 35.14
N ASN A 512 -10.15 -22.05 35.73
CA ASN A 512 -10.16 -23.46 35.32
C ASN A 512 -11.31 -23.81 34.36
N THR A 513 -12.10 -22.83 33.91
CA THR A 513 -13.23 -23.07 33.02
C THR A 513 -12.77 -23.37 31.60
N LEU A 514 -13.49 -24.25 30.91
CA LEU A 514 -13.25 -24.48 29.49
C LEU A 514 -13.41 -23.19 28.69
N ARG A 515 -12.43 -22.91 27.83
CA ARG A 515 -12.42 -21.73 26.96
C ARG A 515 -13.73 -21.50 26.20
N SER A 516 -14.31 -22.56 25.64
CA SER A 516 -15.57 -22.49 24.89
C SER A 516 -16.73 -21.95 25.72
N ASN A 517 -16.77 -22.27 27.02
CA ASN A 517 -17.79 -21.74 27.94
C ASN A 517 -17.57 -20.25 28.18
N ILE A 518 -16.32 -19.81 28.36
CA ILE A 518 -15.97 -18.39 28.49
C ILE A 518 -16.39 -17.63 27.24
N VAL A 519 -16.01 -18.11 26.04
CA VAL A 519 -16.37 -17.45 24.76
C VAL A 519 -17.89 -17.31 24.61
N ARG A 520 -18.66 -18.37 24.89
CA ARG A 520 -20.12 -18.32 24.77
C ARG A 520 -20.74 -17.38 25.79
N GLN A 521 -20.29 -17.41 27.03
CA GLN A 521 -20.80 -16.53 28.08
C GLN A 521 -20.48 -15.05 27.82
N VAL A 522 -19.27 -14.73 27.34
CA VAL A 522 -18.94 -13.37 26.88
C VAL A 522 -19.85 -12.96 25.72
N TYR A 523 -20.09 -13.86 24.76
CA TYR A 523 -20.96 -13.58 23.63
C TYR A 523 -22.41 -13.33 24.05
N GLU A 524 -22.94 -14.08 25.02
CA GLU A 524 -24.28 -13.85 25.57
C GLU A 524 -24.42 -12.45 26.19
N TYR A 525 -23.37 -11.95 26.86
CA TYR A 525 -23.35 -10.62 27.45
C TYR A 525 -23.13 -9.49 26.43
N CYS A 526 -22.50 -9.76 25.29
CA CYS A 526 -22.19 -8.72 24.30
C CYS A 526 -23.04 -8.76 23.02
N ASN A 527 -23.71 -9.86 22.71
CA ASN A 527 -24.56 -9.96 21.53
C ASN A 527 -25.69 -8.92 21.63
N LYS A 528 -25.76 -8.00 20.64
CA LYS A 528 -26.75 -6.91 20.59
C LYS A 528 -28.20 -7.40 20.69
N ASP A 529 -28.46 -8.61 20.18
CA ASP A 529 -29.80 -9.19 20.13
C ASP A 529 -30.09 -10.11 21.35
N SER A 530 -29.15 -10.26 22.28
CA SER A 530 -29.31 -11.07 23.50
C SER A 530 -30.10 -10.33 24.58
N SER A 531 -30.98 -11.05 25.29
CA SER A 531 -31.65 -10.54 26.49
C SER A 531 -30.67 -10.22 27.62
N ASN A 532 -29.53 -10.92 27.65
CA ASN A 532 -28.48 -10.80 28.67
C ASN A 532 -27.48 -9.67 28.34
N ASN A 533 -27.72 -8.88 27.28
CA ASN A 533 -26.82 -7.81 26.90
C ASN A 533 -26.61 -6.81 28.05
N LEU A 534 -25.36 -6.50 28.40
CA LEU A 534 -25.10 -5.57 29.52
C LEU A 534 -25.58 -4.15 29.20
N PRO A 535 -26.17 -3.41 30.17
CA PRO A 535 -26.69 -2.06 29.93
C PRO A 535 -25.69 -1.09 29.29
N VAL A 536 -24.42 -1.18 29.68
CA VAL A 536 -23.32 -0.39 29.11
C VAL A 536 -23.14 -0.64 27.61
N LEU A 537 -23.22 -1.90 27.17
CA LEU A 537 -23.06 -2.25 25.76
C LEU A 537 -24.29 -1.82 24.94
N ARG A 538 -25.51 -1.95 25.48
CA ARG A 538 -26.73 -1.42 24.83
C ARG A 538 -26.58 0.08 24.56
N PHE A 539 -26.15 0.84 25.58
CA PHE A 539 -25.90 2.27 25.44
C PHE A 539 -24.86 2.57 24.35
N LEU A 540 -23.73 1.86 24.35
CA LEU A 540 -22.69 2.07 23.32
C LEU A 540 -23.16 1.68 21.92
N TYR A 541 -23.98 0.63 21.77
CA TYR A 541 -24.60 0.28 20.48
C TYR A 541 -25.57 1.34 20.00
N ASP A 542 -26.32 1.99 20.90
CA ASP A 542 -27.20 3.09 20.53
C ASP A 542 -26.41 4.33 20.09
N GLN A 543 -25.32 4.66 20.78
CA GLN A 543 -24.39 5.71 20.36
C GLN A 543 -23.80 5.41 18.98
N LEU A 544 -23.36 4.17 18.76
CA LEU A 544 -22.85 3.73 17.48
C LEU A 544 -23.91 3.87 16.38
N ASN A 545 -25.15 3.41 16.62
CA ASN A 545 -26.23 3.52 15.64
C ASN A 545 -26.49 4.99 15.27
N ARG A 546 -26.48 5.91 16.24
CA ARG A 546 -26.65 7.36 15.99
C ARG A 546 -25.53 7.90 15.10
N VAL A 547 -24.27 7.61 15.44
CA VAL A 547 -23.12 8.06 14.65
C VAL A 547 -23.13 7.45 13.24
N VAL A 548 -23.50 6.18 13.10
CA VAL A 548 -23.63 5.51 11.79
C VAL A 548 -24.74 6.13 10.94
N VAL A 549 -25.88 6.49 11.54
CA VAL A 549 -26.96 7.19 10.84
C VAL A 549 -26.48 8.56 10.36
N THR A 550 -25.83 9.34 11.22
CA THR A 550 -25.25 10.64 10.84
C THR A 550 -24.22 10.47 9.72
N TYR A 551 -23.27 9.56 9.86
CA TYR A 551 -22.27 9.25 8.84
C TYR A 551 -22.91 8.90 7.49
N LYS A 552 -23.92 8.03 7.46
CA LYS A 552 -24.63 7.69 6.22
C LYS A 552 -25.41 8.85 5.65
N SER A 553 -25.99 9.71 6.49
CA SER A 553 -26.70 10.91 6.05
C SER A 553 -25.75 11.91 5.41
N GLU A 554 -24.54 12.08 5.97
CA GLU A 554 -23.47 12.89 5.39
C GLU A 554 -23.00 12.30 4.06
N GLU A 555 -22.78 10.98 3.98
CA GLU A 555 -22.44 10.31 2.73
C GLU A 555 -23.54 10.47 1.67
N LYS A 556 -24.81 10.33 2.07
CA LYS A 556 -25.97 10.45 1.19
C LYS A 556 -26.14 11.88 0.69
N LYS A 557 -26.15 12.86 1.59
CA LYS A 557 -26.23 14.29 1.26
C LYS A 557 -25.10 14.68 0.32
N ALA A 558 -23.87 14.25 0.64
CA ALA A 558 -22.75 14.44 -0.26
C ALA A 558 -23.06 13.84 -1.63
N ARG A 559 -23.51 12.57 -1.73
CA ARG A 559 -23.90 11.95 -3.03
C ARG A 559 -25.02 12.68 -3.77
N GLU A 560 -25.99 13.27 -3.07
CA GLU A 560 -27.13 14.00 -3.65
C GLU A 560 -26.76 15.42 -4.12
N GLU A 561 -25.79 16.07 -3.46
CA GLU A 561 -25.26 17.38 -3.86
C GLU A 561 -24.41 17.34 -5.13
N TYR A 562 -24.00 16.15 -5.59
CA TYR A 562 -23.45 16.01 -6.94
C TYR A 562 -24.60 15.99 -7.94
N PRO A 563 -24.56 16.81 -9.01
CA PRO A 563 -25.46 16.61 -10.13
C PRO A 563 -25.31 15.16 -10.53
N GLN A 564 -26.40 14.40 -10.45
CA GLN A 564 -26.48 13.06 -10.97
C GLN A 564 -26.18 13.18 -12.46
N ALA A 565 -24.91 13.15 -12.86
CA ALA A 565 -24.57 12.75 -14.21
C ALA A 565 -25.29 11.42 -14.36
N GLU A 566 -26.32 11.42 -15.22
CA GLU A 566 -27.19 10.28 -15.45
C GLU A 566 -26.34 9.03 -15.44
N ILE A 567 -26.50 8.21 -14.40
CA ILE A 567 -26.12 6.81 -14.38
C ILE A 567 -24.67 6.59 -14.86
N LEU A 568 -23.72 6.67 -13.92
CA LEU A 568 -22.38 6.09 -13.99
C LEU A 568 -22.22 5.07 -15.15
N PRO A 569 -21.41 5.38 -16.18
CA PRO A 569 -21.48 4.74 -17.48
C PRO A 569 -21.26 3.24 -17.42
N GLU A 570 -21.81 2.55 -18.43
CA GLU A 570 -21.85 1.09 -18.64
C GLU A 570 -20.55 0.34 -18.30
N ALA A 571 -19.39 1.00 -18.21
CA ALA A 571 -18.10 0.47 -17.77
C ALA A 571 -17.99 0.09 -16.27
N LEU A 572 -18.57 0.88 -15.35
CA LEU A 572 -18.56 0.54 -13.91
C LEU A 572 -19.58 -0.56 -13.59
N ILE A 573 -20.69 -0.53 -14.35
CA ILE A 573 -21.62 -1.65 -14.47
C ILE A 573 -20.85 -2.86 -15.02
N ALA A 574 -20.08 -2.76 -16.10
CA ALA A 574 -19.29 -3.85 -16.69
C ALA A 574 -18.28 -4.49 -15.72
N TYR A 575 -17.62 -3.70 -14.87
CA TYR A 575 -16.71 -4.24 -13.84
C TYR A 575 -17.48 -5.03 -12.77
N ARG A 576 -18.61 -4.48 -12.31
CA ARG A 576 -19.54 -5.20 -11.43
C ARG A 576 -20.13 -6.43 -12.13
N THR A 577 -20.37 -6.38 -13.44
CA THR A 577 -20.86 -7.50 -14.26
C THR A 577 -19.80 -8.56 -14.46
N LYS A 578 -18.51 -8.21 -14.61
CA LYS A 578 -17.41 -9.20 -14.71
C LYS A 578 -17.19 -9.90 -13.38
N SER A 579 -17.14 -9.17 -12.27
CA SER A 579 -17.03 -9.79 -10.94
C SER A 579 -18.30 -10.58 -10.56
N ALA A 580 -19.49 -10.11 -10.94
CA ALA A 580 -20.72 -10.87 -10.81
C ALA A 580 -20.74 -12.11 -11.70
N LEU A 581 -20.27 -12.01 -12.95
CA LEU A 581 -20.17 -13.12 -13.89
C LEU A 581 -19.16 -14.15 -13.37
N THR A 582 -17.98 -13.73 -12.90
CA THR A 582 -17.01 -14.65 -12.29
C THR A 582 -17.56 -15.28 -11.01
N ARG A 583 -18.33 -14.56 -10.18
CA ARG A 583 -19.03 -15.19 -9.03
C ARG A 583 -20.11 -16.18 -9.47
N THR A 584 -20.77 -15.92 -10.59
CA THR A 584 -21.81 -16.78 -11.15
C THR A 584 -21.19 -18.01 -11.81
N GLU A 585 -20.13 -17.86 -12.59
CA GLU A 585 -19.39 -18.93 -13.25
C GLU A 585 -18.61 -19.79 -12.24
N ASN A 586 -18.11 -19.18 -11.17
CA ASN A 586 -17.47 -19.89 -10.06
C ASN A 586 -18.47 -20.34 -8.99
N ALA A 587 -19.77 -20.07 -9.16
CA ALA A 587 -20.75 -20.60 -8.23
C ALA A 587 -20.78 -22.12 -8.37
N GLU A 588 -20.94 -22.79 -7.24
CA GLU A 588 -20.91 -24.24 -7.14
C GLU A 588 -22.09 -24.81 -7.93
N LYS A 589 -21.77 -25.66 -8.91
CA LYS A 589 -22.77 -26.41 -9.66
C LYS A 589 -23.16 -27.64 -8.86
N ALA A 590 -24.43 -27.96 -8.89
CA ALA A 590 -25.00 -29.22 -8.42
C ALA A 590 -24.20 -30.44 -8.91
N LEU A 591 -23.55 -31.18 -8.01
CA LEU A 591 -22.76 -32.39 -8.27
C LEU A 591 -23.56 -33.65 -7.87
N GLY A 592 -23.41 -34.73 -8.63
CA GLY A 592 -24.21 -35.94 -8.46
C GLY A 592 -25.69 -35.76 -8.80
N GLN A 593 -26.42 -36.88 -8.89
CA GLN A 593 -27.87 -36.89 -9.11
C GLN A 593 -28.63 -36.28 -7.92
N ALA A 594 -29.85 -35.78 -8.16
CA ALA A 594 -30.71 -35.26 -7.09
C ALA A 594 -30.88 -36.32 -5.99
N ASN A 595 -30.78 -35.90 -4.73
CA ASN A 595 -30.82 -36.75 -3.53
C ASN A 595 -29.73 -37.85 -3.44
N SER A 596 -28.72 -37.87 -4.31
CA SER A 596 -27.60 -38.82 -4.18
C SER A 596 -26.71 -38.51 -2.97
N ILE A 597 -25.90 -39.50 -2.55
CA ILE A 597 -24.91 -39.34 -1.46
C ILE A 597 -23.89 -38.24 -1.81
N GLU A 598 -23.41 -38.23 -3.05
CA GLU A 598 -22.51 -37.18 -3.56
C GLU A 598 -23.15 -35.79 -3.43
N ARG A 599 -24.41 -35.66 -3.87
CA ARG A 599 -25.16 -34.40 -3.72
C ARG A 599 -25.32 -34.02 -2.25
N ARG A 600 -25.66 -34.98 -1.38
CA ARG A 600 -25.81 -34.73 0.07
C ARG A 600 -24.51 -34.19 0.67
N ASN A 601 -23.37 -34.82 0.36
CA ASN A 601 -22.06 -34.37 0.83
C ASN A 601 -21.75 -32.96 0.33
N GLN A 602 -22.03 -32.68 -0.95
CA GLN A 602 -21.86 -31.33 -1.49
C GLN A 602 -22.75 -30.30 -0.77
N VAL A 603 -24.03 -30.60 -0.59
CA VAL A 603 -24.99 -29.69 0.06
C VAL A 603 -24.59 -29.40 1.50
N LEU A 604 -24.18 -30.42 2.26
CA LEU A 604 -23.65 -30.25 3.62
C LEU A 604 -22.37 -29.41 3.61
N MET A 605 -21.46 -29.65 2.67
CA MET A 605 -20.25 -28.84 2.50
C MET A 605 -20.59 -27.37 2.21
N LEU A 606 -21.50 -27.10 1.27
CA LEU A 606 -21.92 -25.74 0.90
C LEU A 606 -22.64 -25.03 2.05
N TRP A 607 -23.47 -25.77 2.81
CA TRP A 607 -24.08 -25.30 4.04
C TRP A 607 -23.00 -24.89 5.03
N LYS A 608 -22.00 -25.73 5.29
CA LYS A 608 -20.91 -25.43 6.23
C LYS A 608 -20.02 -24.28 5.78
N LYS A 609 -19.76 -24.13 4.47
CA LYS A 609 -19.01 -22.98 3.91
C LYS A 609 -19.67 -21.63 4.20
N ASN A 610 -20.98 -21.57 4.41
CA ASN A 610 -21.73 -20.33 4.64
C ASN A 610 -21.63 -19.32 3.48
N LEU A 611 -21.69 -19.80 2.24
CA LEU A 611 -21.67 -18.95 1.05
C LEU A 611 -22.93 -18.08 1.02
N ARG A 612 -22.83 -16.83 1.45
CA ARG A 612 -23.97 -15.91 1.57
C ARG A 612 -24.75 -15.73 0.27
N SER A 613 -24.09 -15.88 -0.87
CA SER A 613 -24.72 -15.87 -2.20
C SER A 613 -25.74 -17.01 -2.41
N LEU A 614 -25.59 -18.14 -1.72
CA LEU A 614 -26.53 -19.26 -1.79
C LEU A 614 -27.72 -19.12 -0.82
N HIS A 615 -27.64 -18.22 0.15
CA HIS A 615 -28.68 -17.95 1.16
C HIS A 615 -29.54 -16.73 0.81
N VAL A 616 -29.70 -16.43 -0.48
CA VAL A 616 -30.53 -15.32 -0.94
C VAL A 616 -32.02 -15.72 -0.93
N GLY A 617 -32.32 -16.97 -1.32
CA GLY A 617 -33.67 -17.56 -1.36
C GLY A 617 -34.20 -18.07 -0.02
N TYR A 618 -33.31 -18.51 0.87
CA TYR A 618 -33.65 -19.10 2.15
C TYR A 618 -32.75 -18.50 3.22
N SER A 619 -33.32 -18.18 4.37
CA SER A 619 -32.56 -17.69 5.51
C SER A 619 -31.67 -18.81 6.07
N ARG A 620 -30.62 -18.43 6.80
CA ARG A 620 -29.82 -19.39 7.57
C ARG A 620 -30.60 -20.07 8.70
N SER A 621 -31.71 -19.47 9.14
CA SER A 621 -32.65 -20.09 10.06
C SER A 621 -33.38 -21.29 9.44
N ASP A 622 -33.49 -21.33 8.11
CA ASP A 622 -34.34 -22.27 7.38
C ASP A 622 -33.48 -23.43 6.81
N LYS A 623 -32.62 -24.02 7.66
CA LYS A 623 -31.63 -25.03 7.26
C LYS A 623 -32.26 -26.15 6.43
N ASN A 624 -33.33 -26.76 6.96
CA ASN A 624 -33.93 -27.94 6.36
C ASN A 624 -34.52 -27.60 4.98
N GLU A 625 -35.22 -26.48 4.85
CA GLU A 625 -35.75 -26.02 3.55
C GLU A 625 -34.64 -25.76 2.54
N TRP A 626 -33.54 -25.12 2.97
CA TRP A 626 -32.39 -24.88 2.10
C TRP A 626 -31.72 -26.18 1.65
N ILE A 627 -31.54 -27.14 2.56
CA ILE A 627 -30.95 -28.45 2.25
C ILE A 627 -31.84 -29.22 1.27
N GLU A 628 -33.14 -29.34 1.55
CA GLU A 628 -34.11 -30.00 0.65
C GLU A 628 -34.13 -29.34 -0.74
N TRP A 629 -34.13 -28.01 -0.78
CA TRP A 629 -34.05 -27.26 -2.02
C TRP A 629 -32.76 -27.59 -2.81
N ALA A 630 -31.61 -27.60 -2.15
CA ALA A 630 -30.32 -27.84 -2.81
C ALA A 630 -30.15 -29.31 -3.24
N LEU A 631 -30.68 -30.26 -2.46
CA LEU A 631 -30.69 -31.70 -2.76
C LEU A 631 -31.54 -32.03 -3.98
N SER A 632 -32.65 -31.32 -4.18
CA SER A 632 -33.61 -31.54 -5.28
C SER A 632 -33.18 -30.97 -6.63
N ARG A 633 -32.07 -30.20 -6.71
CA ARG A 633 -31.64 -29.60 -7.98
C ARG A 633 -31.01 -30.64 -8.91
N ASP A 634 -31.32 -30.58 -10.21
CA ASP A 634 -30.70 -31.44 -11.21
C ASP A 634 -29.18 -31.23 -11.29
N ILE A 635 -28.46 -32.28 -11.65
CA ILE A 635 -27.00 -32.24 -11.83
C ILE A 635 -26.60 -31.14 -12.83
N GLY A 636 -25.52 -30.42 -12.54
CA GLY A 636 -25.02 -29.31 -13.37
C GLY A 636 -25.71 -27.96 -13.13
N THR A 637 -26.86 -27.95 -12.44
CA THR A 637 -27.57 -26.71 -12.08
C THR A 637 -26.67 -25.76 -11.29
N ASN A 638 -26.61 -24.50 -11.72
CA ASN A 638 -25.91 -23.47 -10.97
C ASN A 638 -26.69 -23.10 -9.70
N LEU A 639 -26.20 -23.49 -8.51
CA LEU A 639 -26.95 -23.31 -7.26
C LEU A 639 -27.13 -21.83 -6.89
N TYR A 640 -26.23 -20.94 -7.29
CA TYR A 640 -26.40 -19.50 -7.07
C TYR A 640 -27.53 -18.91 -7.92
N LEU A 641 -27.59 -19.25 -9.21
CA LEU A 641 -28.68 -18.79 -10.07
C LEU A 641 -30.02 -19.41 -9.66
N ALA A 642 -30.02 -20.68 -9.28
CA ALA A 642 -31.21 -21.34 -8.76
C ALA A 642 -31.71 -20.70 -7.44
N SER A 643 -30.81 -20.20 -6.58
CA SER A 643 -31.23 -19.52 -5.34
C SER A 643 -31.85 -18.15 -5.64
N LEU A 644 -31.37 -17.47 -6.68
CA LEU A 644 -31.95 -16.22 -7.17
C LEU A 644 -33.36 -16.44 -7.77
N SER A 645 -33.59 -17.54 -8.50
CA SER A 645 -34.93 -17.84 -9.03
C SER A 645 -35.98 -18.04 -7.94
N VAL A 646 -35.60 -18.60 -6.78
CA VAL A 646 -36.53 -18.78 -5.64
C VAL A 646 -36.99 -17.42 -5.11
N VAL A 647 -36.09 -16.43 -5.02
CA VAL A 647 -36.48 -15.09 -4.58
C VAL A 647 -37.41 -14.40 -5.58
N SER A 648 -37.28 -14.68 -6.88
CA SER A 648 -38.11 -14.00 -7.91
C SER A 648 -39.53 -14.55 -7.94
N GLN A 649 -39.75 -15.73 -7.38
CA GLN A 649 -41.05 -16.37 -7.25
C GLN A 649 -41.79 -15.98 -5.96
N ARG A 650 -41.11 -15.35 -4.98
CA ARG A 650 -41.74 -14.91 -3.72
C ARG A 650 -42.42 -13.54 -3.88
N PRO A 651 -43.69 -13.37 -3.47
CA PRO A 651 -44.39 -12.08 -3.54
C PRO A 651 -43.74 -11.00 -2.65
N THR A 652 -43.04 -10.05 -3.30
CA THR A 652 -42.74 -8.63 -3.00
C THR A 652 -42.61 -8.05 -1.57
N SER A 653 -42.59 -8.78 -0.46
CA SER A 653 -42.25 -8.16 0.85
C SER A 653 -40.74 -8.00 1.09
N GLN A 654 -39.88 -8.67 0.32
CA GLN A 654 -38.40 -8.61 0.46
C GLN A 654 -37.64 -8.17 -0.80
N GLY A 655 -38.32 -7.50 -1.73
CA GLY A 655 -37.72 -6.68 -2.79
C GLY A 655 -36.55 -7.31 -3.54
N PHE A 656 -36.82 -8.01 -4.64
CA PHE A 656 -35.81 -8.13 -5.69
C PHE A 656 -35.36 -6.71 -6.05
N SER A 657 -34.06 -6.49 -6.26
CA SER A 657 -33.64 -5.22 -6.86
C SER A 657 -34.28 -5.16 -8.24
N PRO A 658 -35.15 -4.16 -8.54
CA PRO A 658 -35.80 -4.01 -9.84
C PRO A 658 -34.81 -4.02 -11.00
N ASN A 659 -33.53 -3.72 -10.69
CA ASN A 659 -32.42 -3.78 -11.61
C ASN A 659 -32.16 -5.18 -12.21
N ILE A 660 -32.19 -6.31 -11.49
CA ILE A 660 -31.80 -7.60 -12.10
C ILE A 660 -32.86 -8.08 -13.09
N ILE A 661 -34.14 -8.03 -12.72
CA ILE A 661 -35.25 -8.40 -13.61
C ILE A 661 -35.27 -7.50 -14.84
N SER A 662 -35.08 -6.18 -14.67
CA SER A 662 -34.92 -5.25 -15.79
C SER A 662 -33.76 -5.63 -16.72
N LYS A 663 -32.61 -6.06 -16.17
CA LYS A 663 -31.48 -6.53 -17.00
C LYS A 663 -31.81 -7.84 -17.70
N PHE A 664 -32.39 -8.82 -17.03
CA PHE A 664 -32.80 -10.07 -17.67
C PHE A 664 -33.82 -9.81 -18.78
N ASN A 665 -34.83 -8.98 -18.53
CA ASN A 665 -35.81 -8.63 -19.55
C ASN A 665 -35.18 -7.93 -20.76
N LYS A 666 -34.16 -7.09 -20.53
CA LYS A 666 -33.42 -6.40 -21.59
C LYS A 666 -32.49 -7.33 -22.40
N TYR A 667 -31.89 -8.34 -21.76
CA TYR A 667 -30.82 -9.17 -22.35
C TYR A 667 -31.21 -10.63 -22.58
N LYS A 668 -32.49 -10.98 -22.40
CA LYS A 668 -33.03 -12.31 -22.74
C LYS A 668 -33.04 -12.56 -24.25
N PRO A 669 -32.95 -13.82 -24.69
CA PRO A 669 -33.24 -14.17 -26.07
C PRO A 669 -34.63 -13.67 -26.47
N SER A 670 -34.78 -13.18 -27.70
CA SER A 670 -36.03 -12.56 -28.18
C SER A 670 -37.26 -13.47 -28.10
N HIS A 671 -37.06 -14.79 -28.16
CA HIS A 671 -38.11 -15.81 -28.14
C HIS A 671 -38.47 -16.32 -26.73
N VAL A 672 -37.74 -15.91 -25.69
CA VAL A 672 -37.93 -16.39 -24.32
C VAL A 672 -38.64 -15.31 -23.50
N SER A 673 -39.65 -15.63 -22.72
CA SER A 673 -40.35 -14.70 -21.82
C SER A 673 -39.48 -14.37 -20.59
N ILE A 674 -39.79 -13.30 -19.87
CA ILE A 674 -39.05 -13.00 -18.63
C ILE A 674 -39.35 -14.04 -17.54
N GLU A 675 -40.58 -14.55 -17.51
CA GLU A 675 -41.01 -15.62 -16.60
C GLU A 675 -40.21 -16.91 -16.84
N GLU A 676 -40.01 -17.30 -18.10
CA GLU A 676 -39.16 -18.45 -18.47
C GLU A 676 -37.70 -18.24 -18.02
N VAL A 677 -37.14 -17.04 -18.25
CA VAL A 677 -35.79 -16.71 -17.76
C VAL A 677 -35.71 -16.79 -16.24
N LEU A 678 -36.72 -16.32 -15.50
CA LEU A 678 -36.72 -16.35 -14.04
C LEU A 678 -36.85 -17.78 -13.49
N GLN A 679 -37.32 -18.73 -14.28
CA GLN A 679 -37.47 -20.14 -13.90
C GLN A 679 -36.31 -21.03 -14.34
N ASP A 680 -35.54 -20.63 -15.37
CA ASP A 680 -34.43 -21.41 -15.93
C ASP A 680 -33.05 -20.77 -15.62
N PRO A 681 -32.24 -21.39 -14.73
CA PRO A 681 -30.88 -20.92 -14.40
C PRO A 681 -29.93 -20.80 -15.60
N GLU A 682 -30.05 -21.64 -16.63
CA GLU A 682 -29.21 -21.56 -17.82
C GLU A 682 -29.60 -20.36 -18.69
N LEU A 683 -30.90 -20.08 -18.82
CA LEU A 683 -31.37 -18.85 -19.47
C LEU A 683 -30.94 -17.59 -18.70
N GLN A 684 -30.91 -17.62 -17.37
CA GLN A 684 -30.33 -16.52 -16.57
C GLN A 684 -28.85 -16.33 -16.86
N LEU A 685 -28.08 -17.41 -16.97
CA LEU A 685 -26.66 -17.35 -17.32
C LEU A 685 -26.46 -16.77 -18.74
N VAL A 686 -27.30 -17.16 -19.70
CA VAL A 686 -27.32 -16.58 -21.05
C VAL A 686 -27.61 -15.08 -21.00
N CYS A 687 -28.58 -14.64 -20.21
CA CYS A 687 -28.88 -13.22 -20.00
C CYS A 687 -27.69 -12.48 -19.38
N PHE A 688 -27.05 -13.06 -18.36
CA PHE A 688 -25.86 -12.48 -17.72
C PHE A 688 -24.67 -12.39 -18.68
N ARG A 689 -24.42 -13.43 -19.48
CA ARG A 689 -23.36 -13.43 -20.50
C ARG A 689 -23.65 -12.41 -21.59
N SER A 690 -24.90 -12.30 -22.04
CA SER A 690 -25.32 -11.31 -23.03
C SER A 690 -25.19 -9.88 -22.50
N TRP A 691 -25.61 -9.65 -21.27
CA TRP A 691 -25.41 -8.37 -20.58
C TRP A 691 -23.91 -8.06 -20.42
N SER A 692 -23.10 -9.02 -19.99
CA SER A 692 -21.65 -8.87 -19.85
C SER A 692 -20.98 -8.57 -21.19
N ARG A 693 -21.32 -9.30 -22.26
CA ARG A 693 -20.82 -9.04 -23.62
C ARG A 693 -21.22 -7.66 -24.12
N TYR A 694 -22.47 -7.25 -23.90
CA TYR A 694 -22.92 -5.90 -24.22
C TYR A 694 -22.10 -4.84 -23.47
N CYS A 695 -21.93 -5.01 -22.15
CA CYS A 695 -21.12 -4.14 -21.31
C CYS A 695 -19.64 -4.10 -21.73
N ILE A 696 -19.08 -5.21 -22.17
CA ILE A 696 -17.70 -5.31 -22.69
C ILE A 696 -17.60 -4.68 -24.08
N GLY A 697 -18.56 -4.90 -24.97
CA GLY A 697 -18.59 -4.37 -26.34
C GLY A 697 -18.86 -2.86 -26.40
N LYS A 698 -19.55 -2.31 -25.39
CA LYS A 698 -19.72 -0.86 -25.19
C LYS A 698 -18.50 -0.19 -24.56
N ARG A 699 -17.47 -0.94 -24.14
CA ARG A 699 -16.18 -0.32 -23.81
C ARG A 699 -15.62 0.24 -25.10
N GLN A 700 -15.60 1.56 -25.23
CA GLN A 700 -14.75 2.17 -26.25
C GLN A 700 -13.32 1.64 -26.03
N PRO A 701 -12.63 1.15 -27.08
CA PRO A 701 -11.26 0.65 -27.01
C PRO A 701 -10.28 1.66 -26.39
N ASN A 702 -10.67 2.94 -26.32
CA ASN A 702 -9.87 4.05 -25.82
C ASN A 702 -10.24 4.50 -24.38
N SER A 703 -11.25 3.91 -23.73
CA SER A 703 -11.63 4.34 -22.37
C SER A 703 -10.69 3.75 -21.30
N VAL A 704 -9.93 4.63 -20.67
CA VAL A 704 -8.79 4.38 -19.76
C VAL A 704 -9.24 3.90 -18.36
N ASN A 705 -10.21 2.98 -18.28
CA ASN A 705 -10.78 2.50 -17.02
C ASN A 705 -9.96 1.40 -16.34
N TYR A 706 -8.70 1.72 -16.01
CA TYR A 706 -7.84 0.90 -15.15
C TYR A 706 -7.29 1.78 -14.02
N SER A 707 -7.65 1.45 -12.77
CA SER A 707 -7.30 2.23 -11.59
C SER A 707 -5.85 2.02 -11.12
N SER A 708 -5.07 1.20 -11.83
CA SER A 708 -3.62 1.07 -11.65
C SER A 708 -2.93 0.58 -12.93
N GLU A 709 -1.63 0.86 -13.07
CA GLU A 709 -0.78 0.30 -14.14
C GLU A 709 -0.76 -1.23 -14.14
N LEU A 710 -0.86 -1.87 -12.97
CA LEU A 710 -0.96 -3.32 -12.83
C LEU A 710 -2.27 -3.87 -13.40
N GLN A 711 -3.39 -3.15 -13.25
CA GLN A 711 -4.65 -3.52 -13.89
C GLN A 711 -4.59 -3.26 -15.41
N ARG A 712 -3.90 -2.20 -15.84
CA ARG A 712 -3.59 -1.91 -17.24
C ARG A 712 -2.75 -3.03 -17.86
N ALA A 713 -1.74 -3.52 -17.15
CA ALA A 713 -0.90 -4.65 -17.54
C ALA A 713 -1.68 -5.97 -17.57
N ARG A 714 -2.65 -6.19 -16.68
CA ARG A 714 -3.57 -7.35 -16.74
C ARG A 714 -4.55 -7.26 -17.91
N GLY A 715 -5.10 -6.08 -18.19
CA GLY A 715 -5.97 -5.83 -19.34
C GLY A 715 -5.22 -5.95 -20.66
N LYS A 716 -3.97 -5.46 -20.69
CA LYS A 716 -3.05 -5.59 -21.82
C LYS A 716 -2.60 -7.04 -22.00
N ARG A 717 -2.29 -7.78 -20.92
CA ARG A 717 -2.06 -9.24 -20.96
C ARG A 717 -3.28 -9.98 -21.47
N SER A 718 -4.50 -9.65 -21.04
CA SER A 718 -5.71 -10.27 -21.62
C SER A 718 -5.92 -9.92 -23.09
N ALA A 719 -5.51 -8.73 -23.54
CA ALA A 719 -5.51 -8.36 -24.96
C ALA A 719 -4.37 -9.05 -25.73
N GLU A 720 -3.23 -9.30 -25.09
CA GLU A 720 -2.09 -10.07 -25.60
C GLU A 720 -2.44 -11.57 -25.67
N THR A 721 -3.17 -12.13 -24.70
CA THR A 721 -3.76 -13.48 -24.77
C THR A 721 -4.89 -13.58 -25.80
N ALA A 722 -5.58 -12.47 -26.07
CA ALA A 722 -6.52 -12.38 -27.19
C ALA A 722 -5.81 -12.23 -28.55
N LEU A 723 -4.57 -11.74 -28.57
CA LEU A 723 -3.68 -11.73 -29.76
C LEU A 723 -3.00 -13.10 -29.96
N GLU A 724 -2.68 -13.83 -28.89
CA GLU A 724 -2.27 -15.25 -28.94
C GLU A 724 -3.37 -16.12 -29.58
N ARG A 725 -4.64 -15.82 -29.32
CA ARG A 725 -5.79 -16.44 -30.01
C ARG A 725 -5.99 -15.98 -31.46
N LYS A 726 -5.29 -14.93 -31.91
CA LYS A 726 -5.32 -14.43 -33.30
C LYS A 726 -4.18 -14.98 -34.18
N GLY A 727 -3.45 -16.01 -33.72
CA GLY A 727 -2.61 -16.81 -34.61
C GLY A 727 -1.20 -16.28 -34.87
N MET A 728 -0.58 -15.55 -33.94
CA MET A 728 0.87 -15.30 -33.99
C MET A 728 1.60 -16.51 -33.38
N GLU A 729 2.19 -17.36 -34.22
CA GLU A 729 2.95 -18.54 -33.78
C GLU A 729 4.21 -18.15 -32.98
N CYS A 730 4.35 -18.66 -31.77
CA CYS A 730 5.61 -18.60 -31.02
C CYS A 730 6.59 -19.64 -31.59
N LYS A 731 7.74 -19.19 -32.10
CA LYS A 731 8.78 -20.09 -32.65
C LYS A 731 9.97 -20.23 -31.70
N LYS A 732 10.59 -21.41 -31.67
CA LYS A 732 11.83 -21.70 -30.90
C LYS A 732 13.09 -21.23 -31.62
N THR A 733 13.04 -21.03 -32.93
CA THR A 733 14.18 -20.60 -33.76
C THR A 733 13.86 -19.25 -34.41
N ILE A 734 14.86 -18.38 -34.55
CA ILE A 734 14.69 -17.14 -35.31
C ILE A 734 14.83 -17.34 -36.81
N HIS A 735 15.65 -18.28 -37.28
CA HIS A 735 15.72 -18.59 -38.71
C HIS A 735 14.37 -19.14 -39.20
N GLY A 736 13.86 -18.59 -40.31
CA GLY A 736 12.55 -18.93 -40.87
C GLY A 736 11.34 -18.38 -40.09
N SER A 737 11.57 -17.50 -39.10
CA SER A 737 10.48 -16.81 -38.41
C SER A 737 9.93 -15.66 -39.23
N LYS A 738 8.60 -15.54 -39.29
CA LYS A 738 7.93 -14.36 -39.87
C LYS A 738 7.95 -13.21 -38.87
N VAL A 739 8.28 -12.02 -39.34
CA VAL A 739 8.26 -10.77 -38.57
C VAL A 739 7.44 -9.72 -39.26
N THR A 740 6.75 -8.92 -38.46
CA THR A 740 6.01 -7.77 -38.96
C THR A 740 6.82 -6.50 -38.69
N ILE A 741 7.16 -5.77 -39.75
CA ILE A 741 7.80 -4.46 -39.69
C ILE A 741 6.72 -3.39 -39.83
N ASN A 742 6.65 -2.45 -38.89
CA ASN A 742 5.75 -1.30 -38.96
C ASN A 742 6.49 0.00 -38.63
N SER A 743 5.77 1.13 -38.62
CA SER A 743 6.32 2.47 -38.33
C SER A 743 6.98 2.63 -36.95
N ARG A 744 6.86 1.64 -36.06
CA ARG A 744 7.50 1.60 -34.74
C ARG A 744 8.68 0.62 -34.66
N GLY A 745 9.08 0.02 -35.79
CA GLY A 745 10.14 -0.98 -35.89
C GLY A 745 9.61 -2.39 -36.21
N PHE A 746 10.50 -3.38 -36.21
CA PHE A 746 10.09 -4.77 -36.31
C PHE A 746 9.66 -5.32 -34.96
N ILE A 747 8.64 -6.17 -34.95
CA ILE A 747 8.12 -6.82 -33.76
C ILE A 747 8.05 -8.32 -34.04
N THR A 748 8.69 -9.12 -33.19
CA THR A 748 8.50 -10.57 -33.14
C THR A 748 8.35 -11.06 -31.70
N PHE A 749 7.69 -12.19 -31.53
CA PHE A 749 7.48 -12.85 -30.24
C PHE A 749 8.24 -14.18 -30.25
N TRP A 750 9.09 -14.36 -29.24
CA TRP A 750 9.95 -15.54 -29.15
C TRP A 750 9.86 -16.13 -27.75
N ILE A 751 9.99 -17.46 -27.65
CA ILE A 751 10.06 -18.15 -26.37
C ILE A 751 11.50 -18.62 -26.17
N ASP A 752 12.12 -18.21 -25.07
CA ASP A 752 13.47 -18.68 -24.73
C ASP A 752 13.52 -20.11 -24.23
N ASP A 753 14.73 -20.65 -24.09
CA ASP A 753 14.95 -22.03 -23.66
C ASP A 753 14.36 -22.32 -22.26
N GLU A 754 14.08 -21.27 -21.49
CA GLU A 754 13.45 -21.30 -20.16
C GLU A 754 11.91 -21.19 -20.24
N GLY A 755 11.33 -21.09 -21.44
CA GLY A 755 9.89 -21.00 -21.66
C GLY A 755 9.31 -19.59 -21.51
N ALA A 756 10.15 -18.55 -21.35
CA ALA A 756 9.68 -17.17 -21.21
C ALA A 756 9.44 -16.53 -22.59
N SER A 757 8.21 -16.05 -22.81
CA SER A 757 7.88 -15.26 -24.01
C SER A 757 8.47 -13.85 -23.91
N LYS A 758 9.25 -13.45 -24.90
CA LYS A 758 9.87 -12.14 -25.03
C LYS A 758 9.42 -11.46 -26.32
N ARG A 759 8.98 -10.21 -26.18
CA ARG A 759 8.68 -9.32 -27.30
C ARG A 759 9.96 -8.61 -27.73
N LEU A 760 10.43 -8.91 -28.93
CA LEU A 760 11.64 -8.32 -29.50
C LEU A 760 11.25 -7.12 -30.35
N LYS A 761 11.76 -5.94 -29.99
CA LYS A 761 11.55 -4.69 -30.73
C LYS A 761 12.88 -4.10 -31.15
N LEU A 762 13.01 -3.81 -32.43
CA LEU A 762 14.15 -3.11 -33.00
C LEU A 762 13.67 -1.89 -33.76
N LYS A 763 14.16 -0.72 -33.34
CA LYS A 763 13.93 0.53 -34.03
C LYS A 763 14.79 0.55 -35.29
N TYR A 764 14.17 0.20 -36.41
CA TYR A 764 14.76 0.40 -37.72
C TYR A 764 14.14 1.65 -38.35
N PRO A 765 14.94 2.60 -38.86
CA PRO A 765 14.42 3.78 -39.55
C PRO A 765 13.82 3.32 -40.88
N TYR A 766 12.50 3.17 -40.93
CA TYR A 766 11.77 2.83 -42.15
C TYR A 766 10.73 3.91 -42.43
N GLU A 767 10.52 4.23 -43.71
CA GLU A 767 9.56 5.25 -44.14
C GLU A 767 8.13 4.90 -43.67
N LYS A 768 7.41 5.92 -43.20
CA LYS A 768 6.11 5.75 -42.54
C LYS A 768 5.05 5.23 -43.53
N ASN A 769 4.31 4.20 -43.11
CA ASN A 769 2.96 3.79 -43.54
C ASN A 769 2.75 2.43 -44.24
N MET A 770 3.71 1.49 -44.21
CA MET A 770 3.41 0.09 -44.57
C MET A 770 3.74 -0.89 -43.45
N VAL A 771 2.81 -1.83 -43.22
CA VAL A 771 3.03 -3.04 -42.41
C VAL A 771 3.48 -4.12 -43.38
N GLN A 772 4.71 -4.61 -43.24
CA GLN A 772 5.26 -5.68 -44.10
C GLN A 772 5.57 -6.93 -43.27
N GLU A 773 5.21 -8.10 -43.79
CA GLU A 773 5.68 -9.38 -43.25
C GLU A 773 6.96 -9.81 -43.97
N ARG A 774 7.98 -10.22 -43.20
CA ARG A 774 9.26 -10.70 -43.72
C ARG A 774 9.70 -11.97 -43.01
N ASN A 775 10.45 -12.84 -43.67
CA ASN A 775 11.10 -13.98 -43.06
C ASN A 775 12.49 -13.58 -42.57
N ILE A 776 12.88 -14.02 -41.37
CA ILE A 776 14.25 -13.86 -40.87
C ILE A 776 15.11 -14.98 -41.43
N ARG A 777 16.26 -14.62 -41.99
CA ARG A 777 17.36 -15.52 -42.31
C ARG A 777 18.58 -15.15 -41.49
N VAL A 778 19.10 -16.11 -40.72
CA VAL A 778 20.33 -15.96 -39.93
C VAL A 778 21.55 -16.10 -40.85
N THR A 779 22.43 -15.11 -40.85
CA THR A 779 23.70 -15.10 -41.62
C THR A 779 24.91 -15.02 -40.69
N THR A 780 26.11 -15.22 -41.22
CA THR A 780 27.36 -15.06 -40.44
C THR A 780 27.63 -13.62 -40.00
N GLU A 781 26.97 -12.64 -40.62
CA GLU A 781 27.17 -11.21 -40.37
C GLU A 781 25.98 -10.52 -39.67
N GLY A 782 24.88 -11.25 -39.44
CA GLY A 782 23.70 -10.75 -38.74
C GLY A 782 22.39 -11.43 -39.17
N LEU A 783 21.35 -10.63 -39.42
CA LEU A 783 20.02 -11.09 -39.80
C LEU A 783 19.56 -10.43 -41.11
N ASP A 784 19.13 -11.24 -42.06
CA ASP A 784 18.52 -10.80 -43.31
C ASP A 784 16.99 -10.93 -43.19
N LEU A 785 16.26 -9.87 -43.51
CA LEU A 785 14.78 -9.88 -43.52
C LEU A 785 14.29 -9.94 -44.97
N GLU A 786 13.95 -11.15 -45.41
CA GLU A 786 13.54 -11.46 -46.79
C GLU A 786 12.02 -11.33 -46.95
N ALA A 787 11.54 -10.79 -48.07
CA ALA A 787 10.12 -10.79 -48.43
C ALA A 787 9.97 -11.09 -49.93
N ASP A 788 8.88 -11.77 -50.30
CA ASP A 788 8.64 -12.14 -51.68
C ASP A 788 8.58 -10.88 -52.56
N ASN A 789 9.47 -10.81 -53.56
CA ASN A 789 9.58 -9.69 -54.52
C ASN A 789 9.97 -8.32 -53.92
N GLN A 790 10.64 -8.27 -52.76
CA GLN A 790 11.17 -7.02 -52.19
C GLN A 790 12.65 -7.13 -51.82
N ALA A 791 13.35 -5.99 -51.79
CA ALA A 791 14.75 -5.93 -51.39
C ALA A 791 14.93 -6.42 -49.94
N THR A 792 15.89 -7.34 -49.72
CA THR A 792 16.27 -7.86 -48.39
C THR A 792 16.79 -6.74 -47.50
N ILE A 793 16.36 -6.73 -46.22
CA ILE A 793 16.90 -5.78 -45.23
C ILE A 793 17.95 -6.50 -44.39
N ASN A 794 19.19 -6.04 -44.46
CA ASN A 794 20.29 -6.62 -43.70
C ASN A 794 20.50 -5.87 -42.38
N LEU A 795 20.50 -6.61 -41.28
CA LEU A 795 20.76 -6.12 -39.93
C LEU A 795 22.11 -6.66 -39.46
N SER A 796 23.13 -5.80 -39.46
CA SER A 796 24.46 -6.16 -38.95
C SER A 796 24.46 -6.46 -37.45
N LEU A 797 25.44 -7.23 -36.96
CA LEU A 797 25.62 -7.50 -35.53
C LEU A 797 25.68 -6.25 -34.66
N ASN A 798 26.26 -5.16 -35.16
CA ASN A 798 26.33 -3.89 -34.43
C ASN A 798 24.94 -3.22 -34.30
N GLN A 799 24.12 -3.30 -35.35
CA GLN A 799 22.72 -2.82 -35.30
C GLN A 799 21.85 -3.68 -34.40
N ILE A 800 22.10 -5.00 -34.39
CA ILE A 800 21.46 -5.93 -33.46
C ILE A 800 21.83 -5.54 -32.03
N LYS A 801 23.12 -5.49 -31.68
CA LYS A 801 23.62 -5.19 -30.33
C LYS A 801 23.20 -3.83 -29.79
N SER A 802 23.15 -2.80 -30.64
CA SER A 802 22.80 -1.42 -30.24
C SER A 802 21.30 -1.19 -30.02
N SER A 803 20.46 -2.19 -30.28
CA SER A 803 19.01 -2.06 -30.12
C SER A 803 18.53 -2.24 -28.68
N GLU A 804 17.30 -1.77 -28.41
CA GLU A 804 16.64 -1.83 -27.09
C GLU A 804 16.55 -3.26 -26.51
N ASN A 805 16.67 -4.30 -27.35
CA ASN A 805 16.74 -5.72 -26.95
C ASN A 805 17.95 -6.44 -27.56
N GLY A 806 19.00 -5.69 -27.90
CA GLY A 806 20.05 -6.15 -28.80
C GLY A 806 20.88 -7.32 -28.29
N GLN A 807 21.10 -7.38 -26.98
CA GLN A 807 21.85 -8.47 -26.35
C GLN A 807 21.12 -9.82 -26.45
N ILE A 808 19.79 -9.81 -26.29
CA ILE A 808 18.98 -11.03 -26.39
C ILE A 808 18.97 -11.51 -27.84
N LEU A 809 18.71 -10.60 -28.77
CA LEU A 809 18.66 -10.91 -30.20
C LEU A 809 20.03 -11.35 -30.74
N TYR A 810 21.12 -10.77 -30.23
CA TYR A 810 22.48 -11.17 -30.53
C TYR A 810 22.81 -12.56 -30.00
N ARG A 811 22.39 -12.90 -28.76
CA ARG A 811 22.57 -14.24 -28.20
C ARG A 811 21.81 -15.29 -29.00
N MET A 812 20.57 -14.98 -29.39
CA MET A 812 19.74 -15.87 -30.21
C MET A 812 20.37 -16.07 -31.59
N TRP A 813 20.82 -14.97 -32.22
CA TRP A 813 21.63 -15.05 -33.43
C TRP A 813 22.86 -15.92 -33.24
N GLN A 814 23.62 -15.75 -32.15
CA GLN A 814 24.86 -16.49 -31.92
C GLN A 814 24.63 -17.99 -31.72
N LEU A 815 23.61 -18.37 -30.94
CA LEU A 815 23.24 -19.78 -30.73
C LEU A 815 22.86 -20.43 -32.06
N GLU A 816 21.97 -19.78 -32.82
CA GLU A 816 21.48 -20.36 -34.06
C GLU A 816 22.52 -20.30 -35.19
N ALA A 817 23.32 -19.23 -35.25
CA ALA A 817 24.41 -19.09 -36.20
C ALA A 817 25.54 -20.10 -35.91
N SER A 818 25.83 -20.42 -34.64
CA SER A 818 26.78 -21.51 -34.30
C SER A 818 26.26 -22.88 -34.72
N SER A 819 24.94 -23.09 -34.71
CA SER A 819 24.33 -24.33 -35.23
C SER A 819 24.31 -24.39 -36.76
N LEU A 820 24.13 -23.26 -37.43
CA LEU A 820 24.03 -23.17 -38.90
C LEU A 820 25.42 -23.04 -39.56
N TYR A 821 26.40 -22.47 -38.87
CA TYR A 821 27.74 -22.16 -39.37
C TYR A 821 28.80 -22.63 -38.35
N PRO A 822 29.44 -23.79 -38.55
CA PRO A 822 30.35 -24.43 -37.59
C PRO A 822 31.57 -23.59 -37.16
N ASN A 823 31.90 -22.54 -37.93
CA ASN A 823 33.04 -21.66 -37.67
C ASN A 823 32.72 -20.52 -36.69
N ILE A 824 31.47 -20.39 -36.23
CA ILE A 824 31.07 -19.38 -35.24
C ILE A 824 31.22 -19.99 -33.83
N PRO A 825 32.05 -19.42 -32.95
CA PRO A 825 32.30 -19.98 -31.63
C PRO A 825 31.02 -20.06 -30.76
N THR A 826 30.78 -21.24 -30.19
CA THR A 826 29.72 -21.48 -29.20
C THR A 826 30.04 -20.68 -27.92
N PRO A 827 29.11 -19.88 -27.37
CA PRO A 827 29.38 -19.08 -26.18
C PRO A 827 29.58 -19.97 -24.94
N THR A 828 30.67 -19.74 -24.18
CA THR A 828 30.85 -20.27 -22.82
C THR A 828 30.02 -19.43 -21.84
N ILE A 829 29.16 -20.09 -21.06
CA ILE A 829 28.00 -19.45 -20.40
C ILE A 829 28.32 -18.74 -19.05
N GLU A 830 29.49 -18.90 -18.42
CA GLU A 830 29.53 -18.75 -16.95
C GLU A 830 30.20 -17.52 -16.30
N THR A 831 30.86 -16.59 -16.99
CA THR A 831 31.66 -15.56 -16.26
C THR A 831 31.28 -14.09 -16.48
N ASP A 832 30.73 -13.71 -17.64
CA ASP A 832 30.48 -12.29 -17.93
C ASP A 832 29.12 -11.75 -17.43
N ILE A 833 28.14 -12.64 -17.21
CA ILE A 833 26.74 -12.24 -16.94
C ILE A 833 26.53 -11.67 -15.52
N ILE A 834 27.30 -12.12 -14.53
CA ILE A 834 27.11 -11.68 -13.13
C ILE A 834 27.82 -10.35 -12.83
N MET A 835 28.88 -10.03 -13.58
CA MET A 835 29.87 -9.01 -13.19
C MET A 835 29.88 -7.75 -14.07
N GLN A 836 29.32 -7.77 -15.29
CA GLN A 836 29.29 -6.60 -16.19
C GLN A 836 27.95 -5.83 -16.17
N GLY A 837 26.89 -6.40 -15.59
CA GLY A 837 25.56 -5.79 -15.52
C GLY A 837 25.28 -4.92 -14.29
N ARG A 838 26.22 -4.77 -13.35
CA ARG A 838 26.03 -3.92 -12.16
C ARG A 838 26.46 -2.48 -12.48
N PRO A 839 25.57 -1.47 -12.38
CA PRO A 839 26.00 -0.08 -12.36
C PRO A 839 26.87 0.17 -11.10
N VAL A 840 27.84 1.08 -11.21
CA VAL A 840 28.63 1.56 -10.05
C VAL A 840 27.68 1.86 -8.89
N PRO A 841 27.88 1.28 -7.68
CA PRO A 841 27.05 1.61 -6.53
C PRO A 841 27.15 3.10 -6.24
N LYS A 842 26.05 3.85 -6.40
CA LYS A 842 25.96 5.23 -5.92
C LYS A 842 25.49 5.19 -4.47
N TYR A 843 26.41 5.28 -3.51
CA TYR A 843 26.05 5.33 -2.09
C TYR A 843 25.35 6.66 -1.80
N LYS A 844 24.16 6.60 -1.19
CA LYS A 844 23.43 7.79 -0.71
C LYS A 844 23.74 8.00 0.78
N GLU A 845 23.97 9.24 1.15
CA GLU A 845 24.61 9.71 2.39
C GLU A 845 24.02 9.28 3.76
N ASN A 846 23.01 8.40 3.89
CA ASN A 846 22.32 8.30 5.19
C ASN A 846 21.96 6.94 5.79
N ILE A 847 22.25 5.78 5.19
CA ILE A 847 21.93 4.51 5.87
C ILE A 847 22.97 3.45 5.49
N TYR A 848 23.46 2.72 6.51
CA TYR A 848 24.11 1.39 6.55
C TYR A 848 25.50 1.37 7.20
N THR A 849 25.63 0.50 8.21
CA THR A 849 26.87 0.10 8.90
C THR A 849 27.44 -1.22 8.35
N ASP A 850 26.73 -1.95 7.47
CA ASP A 850 27.17 -3.25 6.93
C ASP A 850 27.27 -3.25 5.40
N ILE A 851 28.46 -3.60 4.89
CA ILE A 851 28.72 -3.87 3.47
C ILE A 851 28.24 -5.29 3.15
N ASN A 852 27.37 -5.45 2.15
CA ASN A 852 27.03 -6.79 1.68
C ASN A 852 28.19 -7.40 0.87
N GLU A 853 28.26 -8.73 0.86
CA GLU A 853 29.38 -9.49 0.27
C GLU A 853 29.61 -9.16 -1.21
N GLY A 854 28.55 -8.85 -1.96
CA GLY A 854 28.66 -8.48 -3.37
C GLY A 854 29.32 -7.11 -3.61
N ASP A 855 29.08 -6.15 -2.73
CA ASP A 855 29.70 -4.82 -2.81
C ASP A 855 31.18 -4.88 -2.39
N ALA A 856 31.50 -5.70 -1.38
CA ALA A 856 32.89 -5.96 -0.99
C ALA A 856 33.70 -6.59 -2.14
N LEU A 857 33.12 -7.54 -2.88
CA LEU A 857 33.77 -8.19 -4.01
C LEU A 857 33.94 -7.25 -5.22
N TYR A 858 32.97 -6.36 -5.47
CA TYR A 858 33.10 -5.34 -6.51
C TYR A 858 34.26 -4.40 -6.20
N ILE A 859 34.36 -3.92 -4.96
CA ILE A 859 35.43 -3.01 -4.52
C ILE A 859 36.79 -3.72 -4.55
N LEU A 860 36.86 -4.97 -4.10
CA LEU A 860 38.09 -5.77 -4.18
C LEU A 860 38.53 -5.98 -5.63
N ARG A 861 37.61 -6.30 -6.53
CA ARG A 861 37.89 -6.43 -7.97
C ARG A 861 38.33 -5.11 -8.60
N ASP A 862 37.64 -4.01 -8.31
CA ASP A 862 38.00 -2.68 -8.83
C ASP A 862 39.39 -2.25 -8.31
N TYR A 863 39.69 -2.53 -7.05
CA TYR A 863 41.02 -2.33 -6.46
C TYR A 863 42.10 -3.15 -7.17
N LEU A 864 41.85 -4.45 -7.41
CA LEU A 864 42.82 -5.34 -8.05
C LEU A 864 43.02 -5.02 -9.54
N ASN A 865 41.95 -4.62 -10.24
CA ASN A 865 41.99 -4.29 -11.66
C ASN A 865 42.60 -2.91 -11.97
N ASN A 866 42.50 -1.97 -11.03
CA ASN A 866 43.01 -0.61 -11.22
C ASN A 866 44.40 -0.37 -10.62
N LEU A 867 45.09 -1.40 -10.12
CA LEU A 867 46.50 -1.32 -9.68
C LEU A 867 47.38 -0.84 -10.85
N PRO A 868 47.82 0.43 -10.90
CA PRO A 868 48.82 0.84 -11.87
C PRO A 868 50.16 0.40 -11.28
N GLY A 869 50.93 -0.37 -12.04
CA GLY A 869 52.31 -0.67 -11.67
C GLY A 869 53.03 0.61 -11.22
N ARG A 870 53.50 0.62 -9.96
CA ARG A 870 54.44 1.57 -9.32
C ARG A 870 53.92 2.77 -8.52
N VAL A 871 52.69 2.82 -8.01
CA VAL A 871 52.34 3.82 -6.98
C VAL A 871 51.74 3.14 -5.75
N SER A 872 52.48 3.14 -4.64
CA SER A 872 51.98 2.70 -3.33
C SER A 872 50.93 3.68 -2.83
N ILE A 873 49.83 3.20 -2.23
CA ILE A 873 48.83 4.05 -1.54
C ILE A 873 49.48 4.98 -0.51
N VAL A 874 50.61 4.59 0.09
CA VAL A 874 51.39 5.46 0.98
C VAL A 874 51.81 6.74 0.25
N SER A 875 52.15 6.68 -1.03
CA SER A 875 52.49 7.86 -1.83
C SER A 875 51.28 8.68 -2.33
N MET A 876 50.08 8.08 -2.39
CA MET A 876 48.82 8.83 -2.64
C MET A 876 48.30 9.52 -1.38
N ALA A 877 48.45 8.90 -0.21
CA ALA A 877 48.08 9.46 1.08
C ALA A 877 48.93 10.69 1.47
N TYR A 878 50.14 10.83 0.92
CA TYR A 878 50.97 12.03 1.08
C TYR A 878 50.48 13.25 0.27
N LYS A 879 49.46 13.10 -0.58
CA LYS A 879 48.84 14.20 -1.33
C LYS A 879 47.33 14.21 -1.08
N GLU A 880 46.90 14.95 -0.05
CA GLU A 880 45.50 15.04 0.42
C GLU A 880 44.47 15.15 -0.72
N ASN A 881 44.76 15.92 -1.77
CA ASN A 881 43.87 16.13 -2.91
C ASN A 881 43.60 14.91 -3.82
N GLN A 882 44.36 13.81 -3.72
CA GLN A 882 44.09 12.60 -4.53
C GLN A 882 43.26 11.56 -3.77
N CYS A 883 43.32 11.56 -2.43
CA CYS A 883 42.50 10.69 -1.60
C CYS A 883 41.02 11.09 -1.70
N ASP A 884 40.75 12.40 -1.61
CA ASP A 884 39.39 12.94 -1.72
C ASP A 884 38.75 12.64 -3.08
N LYS A 885 39.51 12.74 -4.18
CA LYS A 885 39.03 12.38 -5.54
C LYS A 885 38.71 10.89 -5.68
N TYR A 886 39.43 10.03 -4.99
CA TYR A 886 39.17 8.59 -5.04
C TYR A 886 37.93 8.21 -4.21
N ILE A 887 37.81 8.79 -3.01
CA ILE A 887 36.64 8.67 -2.11
C ILE A 887 35.36 9.14 -2.82
N GLU A 888 35.44 10.27 -3.53
CA GLU A 888 34.34 10.82 -4.34
C GLU A 888 34.01 9.94 -5.56
N LYS A 889 35.01 9.33 -6.21
CA LYS A 889 34.83 8.42 -7.35
C LYS A 889 34.10 7.12 -6.96
N ILE A 890 34.36 6.58 -5.77
CA ILE A 890 33.64 5.42 -5.24
C ILE A 890 32.37 5.81 -4.49
N GLY A 891 32.03 7.10 -4.42
CA GLY A 891 30.77 7.61 -3.89
C GLY A 891 30.64 7.58 -2.37
N LEU A 892 31.75 7.49 -1.62
CA LEU A 892 31.74 7.56 -0.15
C LEU A 892 31.90 9.01 0.32
N SER A 893 31.24 9.40 1.41
CA SER A 893 31.56 10.64 2.13
C SER A 893 32.69 10.38 3.14
N ARG A 894 33.42 11.44 3.52
CA ARG A 894 34.56 11.35 4.45
C ARG A 894 34.17 10.69 5.79
N ASP A 895 32.99 11.02 6.30
CA ASP A 895 32.44 10.47 7.55
C ASP A 895 32.04 8.98 7.43
N ASN A 896 31.69 8.51 6.23
CA ASN A 896 31.33 7.12 5.99
C ASN A 896 32.55 6.20 5.88
N VAL A 897 33.75 6.74 5.64
CA VAL A 897 34.98 5.96 5.58
C VAL A 897 35.29 5.32 6.95
N GLU A 898 35.03 6.03 8.06
CA GLU A 898 35.25 5.50 9.41
C GLU A 898 34.36 4.29 9.75
N PHE A 899 33.14 4.24 9.20
CA PHE A 899 32.23 3.09 9.36
C PHE A 899 32.44 1.99 8.31
N PHE A 900 32.88 2.36 7.12
CA PHE A 900 33.13 1.45 6.00
C PHE A 900 34.33 0.52 6.27
N LEU A 901 35.42 1.06 6.81
CA LEU A 901 36.68 0.32 6.95
C LEU A 901 36.58 -0.89 7.91
N PRO A 902 35.94 -0.80 9.09
CA PRO A 902 35.78 -1.96 9.98
C PRO A 902 34.94 -3.08 9.36
N SER A 903 33.84 -2.76 8.68
CA SER A 903 32.94 -3.75 8.07
C SER A 903 33.57 -4.45 6.85
N PHE A 904 34.33 -3.71 6.04
CA PHE A 904 35.09 -4.30 4.93
C PHE A 904 36.24 -5.19 5.44
N SER A 905 36.94 -4.77 6.49
CA SER A 905 37.97 -5.57 7.15
C SER A 905 37.40 -6.87 7.74
N ASN A 906 36.28 -6.78 8.46
CA ASN A 906 35.60 -7.95 9.03
C ASN A 906 35.17 -8.96 7.96
N TYR A 907 34.69 -8.50 6.79
CA TYR A 907 34.37 -9.39 5.67
C TYR A 907 35.61 -10.13 5.14
N LEU A 908 36.71 -9.40 4.91
CA LEU A 908 37.97 -9.99 4.45
C LEU A 908 38.55 -11.00 5.44
N GLU A 909 38.40 -10.75 6.75
CA GLU A 909 38.95 -11.62 7.79
C GLU A 909 38.09 -12.86 8.05
N SER A 910 36.75 -12.73 8.05
CA SER A 910 35.87 -13.80 8.53
C SER A 910 35.16 -14.60 7.43
N ARG A 911 34.90 -14.01 6.25
CA ARG A 911 34.02 -14.63 5.24
C ARG A 911 34.64 -14.82 3.87
N PHE A 912 35.66 -14.04 3.51
CA PHE A 912 36.24 -14.07 2.17
C PHE A 912 36.78 -15.45 1.74
N ARG A 913 37.37 -16.21 2.67
CA ARG A 913 37.90 -17.57 2.41
C ARG A 913 36.81 -18.63 2.15
N GLN A 914 35.58 -18.37 2.56
CA GLN A 914 34.44 -19.28 2.39
C GLN A 914 33.64 -18.96 1.11
N HIS A 915 34.05 -17.92 0.37
CA HIS A 915 33.30 -17.44 -0.79
C HIS A 915 33.58 -18.33 -2.03
N PRO A 916 32.57 -18.67 -2.86
CA PRO A 916 32.73 -19.50 -4.06
C PRO A 916 33.72 -18.98 -5.12
N PHE A 917 34.14 -17.71 -5.02
CA PHE A 917 35.12 -17.09 -5.91
C PHE A 917 36.48 -16.86 -5.25
N TYR A 918 36.69 -17.41 -4.04
CA TYR A 918 37.95 -17.27 -3.31
C TYR A 918 39.14 -17.72 -4.17
N ASP A 919 39.02 -18.86 -4.84
CA ASP A 919 40.10 -19.40 -5.67
C ASP A 919 40.40 -18.49 -6.88
N TYR A 920 39.39 -17.91 -7.51
CA TYR A 920 39.56 -16.92 -8.59
C TYR A 920 40.34 -15.68 -8.13
N PHE A 921 39.97 -15.12 -6.98
CA PHE A 921 40.68 -13.96 -6.43
C PHE A 921 42.06 -14.32 -5.86
N ALA A 922 42.21 -15.51 -5.29
CA ALA A 922 43.48 -16.04 -4.83
C ALA A 922 44.44 -16.26 -6.01
N GLU A 923 43.96 -16.78 -7.13
CA GLU A 923 44.72 -16.92 -8.37
C GLU A 923 45.14 -15.55 -8.93
N MET A 924 44.22 -14.57 -8.98
CA MET A 924 44.55 -13.18 -9.33
C MET A 924 45.62 -12.58 -8.42
N LEU A 925 45.54 -12.84 -7.10
CA LEU A 925 46.52 -12.37 -6.11
C LEU A 925 47.86 -13.13 -6.19
N THR A 926 47.86 -14.38 -6.65
CA THR A 926 49.05 -15.22 -6.82
C THR A 926 49.81 -14.86 -8.10
N ASN A 927 49.11 -14.34 -9.11
CA ASN A 927 49.67 -13.85 -10.37
C ASN A 927 50.22 -12.41 -10.30
N MET A 928 50.18 -11.76 -9.12
CA MET A 928 50.83 -10.46 -8.89
C MET A 928 52.27 -10.68 -8.42
N GLU A 929 53.24 -9.91 -8.95
CA GLU A 929 54.69 -10.02 -8.67
C GLU A 929 55.10 -9.85 -7.18
N LYS A 930 54.18 -9.58 -6.24
CA LYS A 930 54.47 -9.43 -4.82
C LYS A 930 53.68 -10.43 -3.97
N PRO A 931 54.31 -11.07 -2.97
CA PRO A 931 53.64 -12.09 -2.16
C PRO A 931 52.42 -11.52 -1.42
N VAL A 932 51.35 -12.32 -1.35
CA VAL A 932 50.04 -12.02 -0.72
C VAL A 932 50.17 -11.47 0.71
N SER A 933 51.19 -11.91 1.46
CA SER A 933 51.50 -11.41 2.79
C SER A 933 51.88 -9.91 2.80
N ARG A 934 52.48 -9.41 1.72
CA ARG A 934 52.87 -8.01 1.55
C ARG A 934 51.68 -7.13 1.18
N VAL A 935 50.79 -7.60 0.30
CA VAL A 935 49.53 -6.90 -0.02
C VAL A 935 48.62 -6.80 1.20
N ARG A 936 48.51 -7.89 1.97
CA ARG A 936 47.78 -7.91 3.25
C ARG A 936 48.38 -6.92 4.26
N LYS A 937 49.72 -6.86 4.36
CA LYS A 937 50.43 -5.92 5.24
C LYS A 937 50.18 -4.47 4.80
N ASP A 938 50.29 -4.17 3.51
CA ASP A 938 50.11 -2.81 2.97
C ASP A 938 48.67 -2.30 3.18
N ILE A 939 47.67 -3.17 3.05
CA ILE A 939 46.26 -2.87 3.35
C ILE A 939 46.09 -2.57 4.84
N LEU A 940 46.57 -3.45 5.73
CA LEU A 940 46.44 -3.26 7.18
C LEU A 940 47.19 -2.02 7.70
N GLU A 941 48.36 -1.70 7.12
CA GLU A 941 49.16 -0.54 7.50
C GLU A 941 48.51 0.78 7.03
N THR A 942 47.85 0.77 5.87
CA THR A 942 47.03 1.89 5.39
C THR A 942 45.81 2.13 6.29
N LEU A 943 45.12 1.05 6.68
CA LEU A 943 43.93 1.12 7.54
C LEU A 943 44.27 1.67 8.93
N ASN A 944 45.40 1.26 9.52
CA ASN A 944 45.86 1.77 10.80
C ASN A 944 46.27 3.26 10.75
N LYS A 945 46.85 3.73 9.65
CA LYS A 945 47.19 5.17 9.48
C LYS A 945 45.95 6.05 9.29
N LEU A 946 44.95 5.59 8.54
CA LEU A 946 43.67 6.29 8.41
C LEU A 946 42.95 6.41 9.77
N LYS A 947 43.02 5.35 10.59
CA LYS A 947 42.48 5.34 11.95
C LYS A 947 43.20 6.31 12.90
N GLN A 948 44.51 6.52 12.73
CA GLN A 948 45.27 7.51 13.51
C GLN A 948 44.95 8.96 13.11
N LEU A 949 44.58 9.20 11.86
CA LEU A 949 44.18 10.53 11.37
C LEU A 949 42.76 10.92 11.83
N SER A 950 41.88 9.96 12.07
CA SER A 950 40.53 10.19 12.60
C SER A 950 40.50 10.46 14.11
N ASP A 951 41.49 9.99 14.88
CA ASP A 951 41.42 9.91 16.35
C ASP A 951 42.24 10.97 17.11
N SER A 952 42.66 12.09 16.50
CA SER A 952 43.49 13.08 17.21
C SER A 952 42.67 14.04 18.10
N SER A 953 43.04 14.10 19.38
CA SER A 953 42.51 14.98 20.44
C SER A 953 42.65 16.48 20.16
N THR A 954 43.29 16.86 19.05
CA THR A 954 43.52 18.24 18.62
C THR A 954 42.24 18.93 18.11
N MET A 955 41.26 18.20 17.56
CA MET A 955 40.02 18.80 17.05
C MET A 955 39.04 19.29 18.15
N SER A 956 39.18 18.78 19.37
CA SER A 956 38.38 19.23 20.53
C SER A 956 38.89 20.55 21.10
N GLU A 957 40.22 20.77 21.12
CA GLU A 957 40.81 22.03 21.56
C GLU A 957 40.70 23.15 20.51
N VAL A 958 40.82 22.83 19.23
CA VAL A 958 40.60 23.80 18.13
C VAL A 958 39.15 24.32 18.15
N ARG A 959 38.16 23.47 18.44
CA ARG A 959 36.77 23.92 18.61
C ARG A 959 36.58 24.83 19.84
N LYS A 960 37.33 24.63 20.93
CA LYS A 960 37.27 25.53 22.09
C LYS A 960 37.92 26.89 21.85
N LEU A 961 38.92 26.96 20.96
CA LEU A 961 39.62 28.19 20.58
C LEU A 961 38.86 29.02 19.53
N ILE A 962 38.04 28.40 18.68
CA ILE A 962 37.27 29.10 17.62
C ILE A 962 36.01 29.83 18.15
N PHE A 963 35.49 29.47 19.32
CA PHE A 963 34.22 30.01 19.86
C PHE A 963 34.39 30.95 21.07
N ARG A 964 35.31 31.93 21.02
CA ARG A 964 35.35 33.07 21.96
C ARG A 964 34.82 34.37 21.30
N PRO A 965 34.32 35.36 22.09
CA PRO A 965 33.57 36.50 21.56
C PRO A 965 34.41 37.45 20.67
N PRO A 966 33.78 38.29 19.84
CA PRO A 966 34.29 38.75 18.53
C PRO A 966 35.27 39.94 18.53
N ASN A 967 35.98 40.24 19.63
CA ASN A 967 36.67 41.54 19.78
C ASN A 967 38.21 41.50 19.70
N GLU A 968 38.86 40.46 19.18
CA GLU A 968 40.32 40.45 19.02
C GLU A 968 40.81 40.27 17.57
N ASN A 969 41.93 40.95 17.26
CA ASN A 969 42.53 41.08 15.94
C ASN A 969 42.97 39.70 15.36
N PRO A 970 42.54 39.33 14.14
CA PRO A 970 42.86 38.04 13.51
C PRO A 970 44.34 37.67 13.43
N VAL A 971 45.24 38.67 13.41
CA VAL A 971 46.69 38.44 13.30
C VAL A 971 47.27 37.85 14.59
N THR A 972 46.70 38.18 15.76
CA THR A 972 47.13 37.60 17.05
C THR A 972 46.68 36.15 17.19
N VAL A 973 45.49 35.81 16.66
CA VAL A 973 44.96 34.43 16.64
C VAL A 973 45.79 33.53 15.72
N PHE A 974 46.24 34.06 14.59
CA PHE A 974 47.09 33.31 13.65
C PHE A 974 48.52 33.12 14.17
N GLY A 975 49.06 34.10 14.92
CA GLY A 975 50.38 34.00 15.56
C GLY A 975 50.45 32.98 16.70
N LEU A 976 49.33 32.75 17.41
CA LEU A 976 49.20 31.70 18.43
C LEU A 976 48.90 30.31 17.86
N PHE A 977 48.44 30.22 16.62
CA PHE A 977 48.21 28.95 15.92
C PHE A 977 49.50 28.35 15.34
N ILE A 978 50.51 29.19 15.05
CA ILE A 978 51.82 28.76 14.51
C ILE A 978 52.82 28.42 15.64
N ARG A 979 52.67 29.00 16.83
CA ARG A 979 53.42 28.59 18.03
C ARG A 979 52.78 27.36 18.65
#